data_AF-A0A1A8RGU4-F1
#
_entry.id   AF-A0A1A8RGU4-F1
#
_cell.length_a   1.000
_cell.length_b   1.000
_cell.length_c   1.000
_cell.angle_alpha   90.00
_cell.angle_beta   90.00
_cell.angle_gamma   90.00
#
_symmetry.space_group_name_H-M   'P 1'
#
loop_
_entity.id
_entity.type
_entity.pdbx_description
1 polymer ?
#
loop_
_entity_poly.entity_id
_entity_poly.type
_entity_poly.pdbx_seq_one_letter_code
_entity_poly.pdbx_strand_id
1 'polypeptide(L)'
;MAGHNEIDEGFYSRQLYVLGHDAMHRMGSAKVLIAGLRGLGVEIAKNVILSGVKSVTVQDEGRTEWSDLSSQFFLQECHLGQNRATCSLPHLAALNPHVLVSEHTGPLNENLVLQHQVVVLTDSSLEDQKRFGDLCHLNRIQFIVADTKGLCGQLFCDFGEEFEVMDPDGETPVSLMIDRITKDNPGVVLCTDDQKHGLSDGSKVIFSEVQGMTELNTMGPVEIKVCGQYSFSICDTSTFSDYERGGVVTEVKQPLKLQFKPLSEALRDHQLLIPNDYGKIARHNTLHLAFQALHSFVKQQQRLPHSWSQADADDLVAIVRELNEAAQLEELDEAAVRSLSYTARGDLAPLNAFFGGVAAQEVIKACSGKFTPLQQWLYFDALECLPEDEQQLAESFFRPRSSRYDGQIPVFGSEFQEKLGSQKYFLVGAGAIGCELLKNFALIGLGAGEDGHITVTDMDFIERSNLNRQFLFRSKDIGKPKSEVAAKAVCEMNPQVNITAHQNRLDSDSEGVYGYDFFMALDGVAAALDNVDARVYLDGRCVQHQRPMLEGGTLGCKGHTLVVVPHLTESYGPAKTSSGHDIPLCTLKNFPHRIEHTLQWARDQFEGLYKQTPENVNLFLSDPKFVERTLTHGDTEALEILEGVWRSLQDMGAEGQHPKSWEDCVNWARCKWESLYSNDIHQLLHCFPPGEVTTNGLPFWSGTKRCPHPLTFDPDNSTHMDYVMAAANLYGQIYGIKGTRDRTKVRAILENVKVPSFIPKSSVKIHLTDKEMEEERKKEGDDAVKARLDELKRKLSSVKGSSQMYPLDFEKDDDTNFHVDYIVAASNLRAENYDIPPADRHQSKRIAGRIIPAIATTTAAVAGLMCLELFKLVQSHKKISSYRTAYLNLAVQYFVLSQPSHPQRFEVAGNKYTQWDDFLVEGRRDDQQEMTLADLIQYIKEKYGLTICSLFYGFAILYNGHEDRLKMRVSEAVKLVTKADIPPHKKILELAPSFDEDEDCETVPTIRYRLP
;
A
#
# COMPACT_ATOMS: atom_id res chain seq x y z
N MET A 1 22.79 -20.12 11.24
CA MET A 1 23.60 -18.97 11.68
C MET A 1 24.15 -18.33 10.41
N ALA A 2 23.49 -17.28 9.92
CA ALA A 2 24.01 -16.47 8.81
C ALA A 2 25.16 -15.61 9.35
N GLY A 3 26.17 -15.33 8.52
CA GLY A 3 27.33 -14.53 8.91
C GLY A 3 26.90 -13.12 9.34
N HIS A 4 27.65 -12.50 10.25
CA HIS A 4 27.38 -11.21 10.89
C HIS A 4 27.19 -9.99 9.95
N ASN A 5 27.14 -10.17 8.62
CA ASN A 5 27.02 -9.12 7.61
C ASN A 5 25.92 -9.34 6.55
N GLU A 6 25.15 -10.43 6.58
CA GLU A 6 24.09 -10.67 5.58
C GLU A 6 22.74 -10.11 6.06
N ILE A 7 22.06 -9.34 5.19
CA ILE A 7 20.71 -8.83 5.44
C ILE A 7 19.70 -9.97 5.33
N ASP A 8 18.83 -10.13 6.34
CA ASP A 8 17.72 -11.07 6.32
C ASP A 8 16.61 -10.59 5.37
N GLU A 9 16.73 -10.90 4.08
CA GLU A 9 15.75 -10.49 3.06
C GLU A 9 14.35 -11.02 3.34
N GLY A 10 14.21 -12.16 4.04
CA GLY A 10 12.92 -12.72 4.43
C GLY A 10 12.20 -11.87 5.48
N PHE A 11 12.95 -11.23 6.40
CA PHE A 11 12.39 -10.30 7.39
C PHE A 11 12.22 -8.88 6.81
N TYR A 12 13.23 -8.35 6.12
CA TYR A 12 13.27 -6.97 5.64
C TYR A 12 12.71 -6.75 4.21
N SER A 13 12.16 -7.78 3.56
CA SER A 13 11.74 -7.76 2.14
C SER A 13 11.06 -6.45 1.71
N ARG A 14 10.00 -6.02 2.41
CA ARG A 14 9.23 -4.84 1.99
C ARG A 14 9.95 -3.52 2.24
N GLN A 15 10.79 -3.47 3.27
CA GLN A 15 11.61 -2.32 3.61
C GLN A 15 12.83 -2.20 2.67
N LEU A 16 13.38 -3.32 2.19
CA LEU A 16 14.47 -3.32 1.21
C LEU A 16 14.06 -2.63 -0.09
N TYR A 17 12.81 -2.76 -0.51
CA TYR A 17 12.29 -2.02 -1.67
C TYR A 17 12.08 -0.52 -1.43
N VAL A 18 12.20 -0.05 -0.18
CA VAL A 18 12.15 1.38 0.19
C VAL A 18 13.56 1.94 0.34
N LEU A 19 14.43 1.25 1.09
CA LEU A 19 15.76 1.75 1.46
C LEU A 19 16.87 1.28 0.52
N GLY A 20 16.78 0.04 0.01
CA GLY A 20 17.85 -0.65 -0.70
C GLY A 20 18.90 -1.26 0.25
N HIS A 21 19.67 -2.22 -0.27
CA HIS A 21 20.68 -2.96 0.49
C HIS A 21 21.77 -2.04 1.07
N ASP A 22 22.26 -1.07 0.31
CA ASP A 22 23.35 -0.18 0.75
C ASP A 22 22.97 0.65 1.99
N ALA A 23 21.75 1.20 2.00
CA ALA A 23 21.24 1.95 3.15
C ALA A 23 21.08 1.04 4.38
N MET A 24 20.54 -0.17 4.18
CA MET A 24 20.40 -1.18 5.24
C MET A 24 21.75 -1.62 5.82
N HIS A 25 22.79 -1.78 4.99
CA HIS A 25 24.13 -2.09 5.46
C HIS A 25 24.72 -0.98 6.33
N ARG A 26 24.54 0.29 5.94
CA ARG A 26 24.97 1.43 6.77
C ARG A 26 24.23 1.46 8.10
N MET A 27 22.91 1.28 8.09
CA MET A 27 22.08 1.21 9.29
C MET A 27 22.50 0.07 10.23
N GLY A 28 22.82 -1.12 9.69
CA GLY A 28 23.28 -2.26 10.47
C GLY A 28 24.58 -2.03 11.25
N SER A 29 25.28 -0.92 11.01
CA SER A 29 26.45 -0.49 11.76
C SER A 29 26.18 0.61 12.80
N ALA A 30 25.02 1.28 12.73
CA ALA A 30 24.69 2.47 13.50
C ALA A 30 24.14 2.18 14.90
N LYS A 31 24.66 2.87 15.91
CA LYS A 31 24.15 2.86 17.29
C LYS A 31 23.30 4.10 17.55
N VAL A 32 22.09 3.89 18.04
CA VAL A 32 21.11 4.95 18.30
C VAL A 32 20.83 5.04 19.81
N LEU A 33 20.83 6.25 20.36
CA LEU A 33 20.36 6.56 21.70
C LEU A 33 19.01 7.26 21.62
N ILE A 34 18.03 6.82 22.41
CA ILE A 34 16.73 7.47 22.55
C ILE A 34 16.56 7.80 24.04
N ALA A 35 16.58 9.09 24.38
CA ALA A 35 16.42 9.60 25.74
C ALA A 35 14.99 10.13 25.95
N GLY A 36 14.34 9.64 27.00
CA GLY A 36 12.90 9.77 27.28
C GLY A 36 12.12 8.60 26.68
N LEU A 37 11.34 7.90 27.52
CA LEU A 37 10.61 6.69 27.12
C LEU A 37 9.14 6.69 27.56
N ARG A 38 8.51 7.86 27.44
CA ARG A 38 7.04 8.02 27.35
C ARG A 38 6.53 7.55 25.98
N GLY A 39 5.29 7.86 25.61
CA GLY A 39 4.69 7.43 24.34
C GLY A 39 5.50 7.76 23.10
N LEU A 40 5.95 9.02 22.97
CA LEU A 40 6.74 9.44 21.82
C LEU A 40 8.06 8.66 21.71
N GLY A 41 8.80 8.56 22.82
CA GLY A 41 10.07 7.82 22.86
C GLY A 41 9.93 6.34 22.52
N VAL A 42 8.90 5.66 23.05
CA VAL A 42 8.66 4.24 22.73
C VAL A 42 8.22 4.04 21.27
N GLU A 43 7.47 4.98 20.70
CA GLU A 43 7.08 4.92 19.29
C GLU A 43 8.29 5.08 18.36
N ILE A 44 9.19 6.03 18.65
CA ILE A 44 10.45 6.19 17.92
C ILE A 44 11.28 4.91 18.05
N ALA A 45 11.45 4.39 19.28
CA ALA A 45 12.22 3.18 19.53
C ALA A 45 11.67 1.97 18.77
N LYS A 46 10.35 1.75 18.79
CA LYS A 46 9.70 0.68 18.01
C LYS A 46 10.10 0.76 16.54
N ASN A 47 9.92 1.92 15.91
CA ASN A 47 10.15 2.08 14.49
C ASN A 47 11.65 1.95 14.12
N VAL A 48 12.55 2.49 14.93
CA VAL A 48 14.01 2.36 14.72
C VAL A 48 14.49 0.91 14.88
N ILE A 49 13.98 0.19 15.89
CA ILE A 49 14.32 -1.22 16.11
C ILE A 49 13.81 -2.09 14.95
N LEU A 50 12.56 -1.91 14.53
CA LEU A 50 12.00 -2.63 13.39
C LEU A 50 12.79 -2.37 12.09
N SER A 51 13.36 -1.16 11.95
CA SER A 51 14.15 -0.77 10.79
C SER A 51 15.52 -1.42 10.70
N GLY A 52 16.05 -1.99 11.79
CA GLY A 52 17.27 -2.80 11.74
C GLY A 52 18.58 -2.03 11.86
N VAL A 53 18.71 -1.19 12.89
CA VAL A 53 20.01 -0.58 13.27
C VAL A 53 20.89 -1.57 14.05
N LYS A 54 22.17 -1.26 14.27
CA LYS A 54 23.07 -2.14 15.07
C LYS A 54 22.58 -2.34 16.50
N SER A 55 22.28 -1.22 17.16
CA SER A 55 21.82 -1.23 18.55
C SER A 55 21.01 0.01 18.89
N VAL A 56 20.04 -0.16 19.77
CA VAL A 56 19.27 0.93 20.37
C VAL A 56 19.49 0.92 21.88
N THR A 57 19.92 2.05 22.42
CA THR A 57 19.94 2.29 23.86
C THR A 57 18.77 3.20 24.21
N VAL A 58 17.89 2.76 25.09
CA VAL A 58 16.82 3.59 25.63
C VAL A 58 17.22 4.12 27.00
N GLN A 59 17.08 5.43 27.21
CA GLN A 59 17.45 6.08 28.47
C GLN A 59 16.23 6.79 29.06
N ASP A 60 15.94 6.54 30.34
CA ASP A 60 14.89 7.27 31.06
C ASP A 60 15.14 7.16 32.58
N GLU A 61 15.06 8.28 33.29
CA GLU A 61 15.14 8.34 34.76
C GLU A 61 13.76 8.21 35.42
N GLY A 62 12.70 8.50 34.65
CA GLY A 62 11.35 8.61 35.17
C GLY A 62 10.71 7.27 35.50
N ARG A 63 9.75 7.35 36.40
CA ARG A 63 8.91 6.23 36.81
C ARG A 63 7.61 6.27 36.03
N THR A 64 7.03 5.09 35.81
CA THR A 64 5.73 4.93 35.16
C THR A 64 4.63 5.58 36.00
N GLU A 65 3.94 6.53 35.42
CA GLU A 65 2.77 7.24 35.94
C GLU A 65 1.52 6.90 35.14
N TRP A 66 0.33 7.22 35.67
CA TRP A 66 -0.94 6.97 34.99
C TRP A 66 -1.04 7.61 33.60
N SER A 67 -0.52 8.83 33.45
CA SER A 67 -0.51 9.55 32.18
C SER A 67 0.35 8.87 31.12
N ASP A 68 1.40 8.13 31.50
CA ASP A 68 2.26 7.43 30.53
C ASP A 68 1.47 6.31 29.80
N LEU A 69 0.50 5.69 30.46
CA LEU A 69 -0.30 4.60 29.87
C LEU A 69 -1.26 5.09 28.76
N SER A 70 -1.45 6.40 28.61
CA SER A 70 -2.30 6.99 27.57
C SER A 70 -1.70 6.86 26.18
N SER A 71 -0.40 6.59 26.08
CA SER A 71 0.30 6.52 24.81
C SER A 71 1.45 5.50 24.76
N GLN A 72 1.93 5.02 25.91
CA GLN A 72 3.02 4.05 26.01
C GLN A 72 2.47 2.61 26.04
N PHE A 73 2.45 1.96 24.87
CA PHE A 73 1.83 0.64 24.62
C PHE A 73 2.58 -0.59 25.18
N PHE A 74 3.74 -0.42 25.81
CA PHE A 74 4.45 -1.48 26.54
C PHE A 74 4.36 -1.36 28.06
N LEU A 75 3.82 -0.25 28.57
CA LEU A 75 3.53 -0.11 29.99
C LEU A 75 2.14 -0.69 30.32
N GLN A 76 2.03 -1.17 31.55
CA GLN A 76 0.83 -1.80 32.10
C GLN A 76 0.64 -1.24 33.50
N GLU A 77 -0.55 -1.38 34.07
CA GLU A 77 -0.85 -0.87 35.41
C GLU A 77 0.07 -1.47 36.48
N CYS A 78 0.53 -2.71 36.31
CA CYS A 78 1.48 -3.35 37.21
C CYS A 78 2.88 -2.69 37.20
N HIS A 79 3.19 -1.86 36.21
CA HIS A 79 4.46 -1.14 36.09
C HIS A 79 4.46 0.22 36.82
N LEU A 80 3.32 0.69 37.35
CA LEU A 80 3.23 1.97 38.06
C LEU A 80 4.30 2.09 39.15
N GLY A 81 5.07 3.19 39.12
CA GLY A 81 6.16 3.47 40.04
C GLY A 81 7.50 2.79 39.72
N GLN A 82 7.57 1.91 38.72
CA GLN A 82 8.80 1.29 38.20
C GLN A 82 9.43 2.15 37.09
N ASN A 83 10.69 1.93 36.75
CA ASN A 83 11.37 2.72 35.71
C ASN A 83 10.84 2.36 34.31
N ARG A 84 10.55 3.38 33.49
CA ARG A 84 9.96 3.19 32.15
C ARG A 84 10.87 2.43 31.18
N ALA A 85 12.18 2.70 31.19
CA ALA A 85 13.15 2.00 30.34
C ALA A 85 13.23 0.52 30.70
N THR A 86 13.33 0.21 32.00
CA THR A 86 13.35 -1.17 32.50
C THR A 86 12.12 -1.98 32.12
N CYS A 87 10.93 -1.41 32.27
CA CYS A 87 9.69 -2.11 31.94
C CYS A 87 9.54 -2.37 30.42
N SER A 88 10.11 -1.49 29.60
CA SER A 88 9.95 -1.53 28.14
C SER A 88 10.97 -2.44 27.45
N LEU A 89 12.15 -2.65 28.05
CA LEU A 89 13.27 -3.37 27.43
C LEU A 89 12.88 -4.75 26.87
N PRO A 90 12.17 -5.64 27.61
CA PRO A 90 11.85 -6.97 27.08
C PRO A 90 10.97 -6.92 25.83
N HIS A 91 10.05 -5.95 25.78
CA HIS A 91 9.12 -5.78 24.66
C HIS A 91 9.82 -5.22 23.44
N LEU A 92 10.67 -4.20 23.63
CA LEU A 92 11.48 -3.59 22.58
C LEU A 92 12.48 -4.59 21.98
N ALA A 93 13.19 -5.35 22.81
CA ALA A 93 14.13 -6.38 22.37
C ALA A 93 13.45 -7.52 21.57
N ALA A 94 12.16 -7.78 21.83
CA ALA A 94 11.42 -8.83 21.12
C ALA A 94 10.92 -8.41 19.72
N LEU A 95 10.99 -7.13 19.36
CA LEU A 95 10.52 -6.62 18.06
C LEU A 95 11.39 -7.10 16.90
N ASN A 96 12.71 -7.08 17.08
CA ASN A 96 13.65 -7.41 16.03
C ASN A 96 14.88 -8.15 16.61
N PRO A 97 15.06 -9.46 16.31
CA PRO A 97 16.16 -10.25 16.86
C PRO A 97 17.54 -9.82 16.33
N HIS A 98 17.59 -8.99 15.29
CA HIS A 98 18.82 -8.49 14.69
C HIS A 98 19.35 -7.20 15.35
N VAL A 99 18.58 -6.58 16.24
CA VAL A 99 18.94 -5.31 16.91
C VAL A 99 19.22 -5.55 18.38
N LEU A 100 20.39 -5.11 18.84
CA LEU A 100 20.71 -5.14 20.27
C LEU A 100 20.01 -3.98 20.98
N VAL A 101 19.12 -4.30 21.93
CA VAL A 101 18.43 -3.29 22.73
C VAL A 101 18.98 -3.30 24.15
N SER A 102 19.28 -2.13 24.70
CA SER A 102 19.75 -1.97 26.08
C SER A 102 19.10 -0.75 26.74
N GLU A 103 19.11 -0.72 28.07
CA GLU A 103 18.55 0.38 28.86
C GLU A 103 19.62 1.13 29.66
N HIS A 104 19.38 2.41 29.94
CA HIS A 104 20.11 3.20 30.91
C HIS A 104 19.13 3.95 31.80
N THR A 105 19.10 3.63 33.09
CA THR A 105 18.13 4.20 34.05
C THR A 105 18.65 5.44 34.79
N GLY A 106 19.91 5.80 34.58
CA GLY A 106 20.54 6.97 35.20
C GLY A 106 20.39 8.22 34.33
N PRO A 107 20.91 9.37 34.80
CA PRO A 107 20.87 10.61 34.04
C PRO A 107 21.62 10.52 32.72
N LEU A 108 21.07 11.21 31.73
CA LEU A 108 21.75 11.44 30.47
C LEU A 108 23.06 12.18 30.74
N ASN A 109 24.15 11.68 30.17
CA ASN A 109 25.48 12.22 30.38
C ASN A 109 26.32 12.11 29.11
N GLU A 110 27.39 12.89 29.06
CA GLU A 110 28.25 13.03 27.89
C GLU A 110 28.88 11.70 27.47
N ASN A 111 29.29 10.86 28.42
CA ASN A 111 29.88 9.55 28.13
C ASN A 111 28.89 8.63 27.40
N LEU A 112 27.61 8.66 27.77
CA LEU A 112 26.58 7.89 27.09
C LEU A 112 26.35 8.43 25.67
N VAL A 113 26.22 9.75 25.54
CA VAL A 113 26.01 10.44 24.24
C VAL A 113 27.13 10.11 23.25
N LEU A 114 28.40 10.24 23.67
CA LEU A 114 29.58 10.03 22.83
C LEU A 114 29.76 8.57 22.33
N GLN A 115 28.99 7.61 22.82
CA GLN A 115 29.04 6.21 22.37
C GLN A 115 28.16 5.91 21.15
N HIS A 116 27.31 6.86 20.74
CA HIS A 116 26.27 6.69 19.73
C HIS A 116 26.55 7.52 18.48
N GLN A 117 25.94 7.13 17.36
CA GLN A 117 26.03 7.85 16.09
C GLN A 117 24.83 8.78 15.89
N VAL A 118 23.67 8.40 16.43
CA VAL A 118 22.45 9.19 16.43
C VAL A 118 21.89 9.28 17.84
N VAL A 119 21.50 10.48 18.25
CA VAL A 119 20.93 10.77 19.57
C VAL A 119 19.59 11.47 19.37
N VAL A 120 18.54 10.88 19.93
CA VAL A 120 17.19 11.43 19.94
C VAL A 120 16.83 11.83 21.36
N LEU A 121 16.45 13.09 21.57
CA LEU A 121 15.86 13.55 22.82
C LEU A 121 14.36 13.72 22.68
N THR A 122 13.63 13.25 23.69
CA THR A 122 12.20 13.47 23.88
C THR A 122 11.93 13.88 25.31
N ASP A 123 10.92 14.74 25.52
CA ASP A 123 10.49 15.23 26.84
C ASP A 123 11.66 15.77 27.70
N SER A 124 12.56 16.50 27.06
CA SER A 124 13.80 17.02 27.66
C SER A 124 13.71 18.53 27.92
N SER A 125 14.54 19.02 28.84
CA SER A 125 14.63 20.46 29.10
C SER A 125 15.34 21.18 27.94
N LEU A 126 14.99 22.44 27.67
CA LEU A 126 15.70 23.23 26.64
C LEU A 126 17.20 23.40 26.95
N GLU A 127 17.58 23.35 28.24
CA GLU A 127 18.98 23.40 28.67
C GLU A 127 19.73 22.14 28.27
N ASP A 128 19.12 20.97 28.48
CA ASP A 128 19.69 19.69 28.04
C ASP A 128 19.71 19.58 26.51
N GLN A 129 18.65 20.04 25.83
CA GLN A 129 18.60 20.09 24.37
C GLN A 129 19.75 20.91 23.79
N LYS A 130 20.03 22.10 24.35
CA LYS A 130 21.19 22.92 23.96
C LYS A 130 22.51 22.24 24.29
N ARG A 131 22.67 21.77 25.53
CA ARG A 131 23.92 21.16 25.99
C ARG A 131 24.29 19.94 25.16
N PHE A 132 23.37 19.00 24.99
CA PHE A 132 23.64 17.77 24.25
C PHE A 132 23.58 17.98 22.74
N GLY A 133 22.77 18.92 22.24
CA GLY A 133 22.77 19.31 20.83
C GLY A 133 24.13 19.88 20.40
N ASP A 134 24.65 20.87 21.14
CA ASP A 134 25.95 21.48 20.85
C ASP A 134 27.10 20.45 21.00
N LEU A 135 27.00 19.55 21.99
CA LEU A 135 27.96 18.43 22.14
C LEU A 135 27.92 17.48 20.94
N CYS A 136 26.72 17.12 20.47
CA CYS A 136 26.56 16.22 19.33
C CYS A 136 27.11 16.85 18.05
N HIS A 137 26.74 18.12 17.80
CA HIS A 137 27.21 18.89 16.65
C HIS A 137 28.74 18.93 16.57
N LEU A 138 29.41 19.28 17.68
CA LEU A 138 30.87 19.35 17.78
C LEU A 138 31.56 18.00 17.52
N ASN A 139 30.90 16.90 17.88
CA ASN A 139 31.45 15.54 17.76
C ASN A 139 30.93 14.79 16.53
N ARG A 140 30.21 15.45 15.60
CA ARG A 140 29.62 14.85 14.39
C ARG A 140 28.68 13.68 14.71
N ILE A 141 27.92 13.81 15.80
CA ILE A 141 26.85 12.90 16.18
C ILE A 141 25.55 13.51 15.67
N GLN A 142 24.73 12.72 14.99
CA GLN A 142 23.47 13.20 14.43
C GLN A 142 22.46 13.40 15.56
N PHE A 143 21.86 14.58 15.64
CA PHE A 143 21.04 14.98 16.77
C PHE A 143 19.61 15.28 16.33
N ILE A 144 18.64 14.76 17.08
CA ILE A 144 17.21 14.91 16.83
C ILE A 144 16.51 15.25 18.15
N VAL A 145 15.60 16.23 18.11
CA VAL A 145 14.68 16.51 19.23
C VAL A 145 13.25 16.34 18.73
N ALA A 146 12.44 15.57 19.45
CA ALA A 146 11.01 15.45 19.16
C ALA A 146 10.22 15.61 20.46
N ASP A 147 9.25 16.53 20.46
CA ASP A 147 8.36 16.74 21.62
C ASP A 147 6.91 16.87 21.17
N THR A 148 6.01 16.31 21.95
CA THR A 148 4.56 16.44 21.82
C THR A 148 3.98 16.99 23.12
N LYS A 149 3.09 17.97 23.01
CA LYS A 149 2.39 18.63 24.14
C LYS A 149 0.94 18.85 23.75
N GLY A 150 0.05 17.99 24.25
CA GLY A 150 -1.36 18.01 23.87
C GLY A 150 -1.56 17.74 22.38
N LEU A 151 -2.11 18.73 21.67
CA LEU A 151 -2.39 18.66 20.24
C LEU A 151 -1.31 19.32 19.37
N CYS A 152 -0.19 19.75 19.95
CA CYS A 152 0.92 20.36 19.24
C CYS A 152 2.18 19.51 19.38
N GLY A 153 3.05 19.53 18.37
CA GLY A 153 4.37 18.91 18.45
C GLY A 153 5.43 19.66 17.66
N GLN A 154 6.68 19.36 17.99
CA GLN A 154 7.86 19.87 17.32
C GLN A 154 8.85 18.74 17.00
N LEU A 155 9.59 18.92 15.92
CA LEU A 155 10.72 18.08 15.53
C LEU A 155 11.87 18.98 15.06
N PHE A 156 13.08 18.68 15.50
CA PHE A 156 14.31 19.35 15.09
C PHE A 156 15.37 18.33 14.67
N CYS A 157 16.11 18.63 13.61
CA CYS A 157 17.25 17.83 13.15
C CYS A 157 18.51 18.69 12.98
N ASP A 158 19.62 18.16 13.48
CA ASP A 158 20.97 18.69 13.30
C ASP A 158 21.92 17.55 12.95
N PHE A 159 22.29 17.46 11.67
CA PHE A 159 23.20 16.42 11.17
C PHE A 159 24.63 16.93 10.91
N GLY A 160 25.01 18.04 11.56
CA GLY A 160 26.34 18.62 11.49
C GLY A 160 26.60 19.52 10.27
N GLU A 161 27.83 20.07 10.22
CA GLU A 161 28.25 21.04 9.20
C GLU A 161 28.37 20.45 7.78
N GLU A 162 28.54 19.13 7.66
CA GLU A 162 28.62 18.43 6.36
C GLU A 162 27.92 17.07 6.45
N PHE A 163 26.74 16.98 5.85
CA PHE A 163 25.97 15.74 5.72
C PHE A 163 25.75 15.41 4.24
N GLU A 164 26.10 14.20 3.83
CA GLU A 164 25.96 13.74 2.45
C GLU A 164 24.73 12.82 2.29
N VAL A 165 23.81 13.24 1.44
CA VAL A 165 22.64 12.47 1.00
C VAL A 165 22.96 11.81 -0.33
N MET A 166 23.00 10.49 -0.35
CA MET A 166 23.35 9.69 -1.53
C MET A 166 22.18 9.55 -2.51
N ASP A 167 20.96 9.58 -2.00
CA ASP A 167 19.73 9.43 -2.77
C ASP A 167 18.66 10.35 -2.14
N PRO A 168 18.34 11.50 -2.76
CA PRO A 168 17.52 12.52 -2.12
C PRO A 168 16.02 12.23 -2.10
N ASP A 169 15.51 11.39 -3.01
CA ASP A 169 14.07 11.22 -3.25
C ASP A 169 13.58 9.77 -3.11
N GLY A 170 14.48 8.78 -3.22
CA GLY A 170 14.11 7.37 -3.17
C GLY A 170 13.43 6.84 -4.43
N GLU A 171 13.29 7.66 -5.46
CA GLU A 171 12.69 7.25 -6.72
C GLU A 171 13.68 6.39 -7.51
N THR A 172 13.16 5.40 -8.22
CA THR A 172 14.01 4.58 -9.09
C THR A 172 14.58 5.47 -10.20
N PRO A 173 15.91 5.45 -10.47
CA PRO A 173 16.48 6.23 -11.55
C PRO A 173 15.76 5.98 -12.86
N VAL A 174 15.38 7.04 -13.55
CA VAL A 174 14.69 6.95 -14.83
C VAL A 174 15.58 6.22 -15.85
N SER A 175 15.02 5.24 -16.56
CA SER A 175 15.71 4.52 -17.64
C SER A 175 14.81 4.45 -18.88
N LEU A 176 15.33 4.85 -20.03
CA LEU A 176 14.55 5.08 -21.26
C LEU A 176 15.27 4.52 -22.48
N MET A 177 14.50 4.07 -23.46
CA MET A 177 15.02 3.64 -24.76
C MET A 177 15.23 4.84 -25.67
N ILE A 178 16.33 4.80 -26.42
CA ILE A 178 16.69 5.84 -27.38
C ILE A 178 16.13 5.47 -28.75
N ASP A 179 15.41 6.42 -29.36
CA ASP A 179 14.97 6.32 -30.76
C ASP A 179 16.06 6.86 -31.70
N ARG A 180 16.55 8.07 -31.42
CA ARG A 180 17.53 8.75 -32.27
C ARG A 180 18.45 9.68 -31.49
N ILE A 181 19.69 9.81 -31.97
CA ILE A 181 20.64 10.83 -31.50
C ILE A 181 21.09 11.68 -32.70
N THR A 182 21.01 13.00 -32.58
CA THR A 182 21.55 13.92 -33.60
C THR A 182 23.05 14.11 -33.42
N LYS A 183 23.75 14.32 -34.53
CA LYS A 183 25.16 14.69 -34.56
C LYS A 183 25.27 16.19 -34.76
N ASP A 184 25.19 16.93 -33.66
CA ASP A 184 25.08 18.40 -33.62
C ASP A 184 25.70 18.98 -32.33
N ASN A 185 25.71 20.30 -32.20
CA ASN A 185 26.11 21.03 -30.99
C ASN A 185 24.99 21.99 -30.50
N PRO A 186 24.25 21.64 -29.44
CA PRO A 186 24.35 20.39 -28.67
C PRO A 186 23.71 19.20 -29.41
N GLY A 187 24.18 17.98 -29.12
CA GLY A 187 23.51 16.77 -29.59
C GLY A 187 22.13 16.63 -28.95
N VAL A 188 21.14 16.13 -29.69
CA VAL A 188 19.76 15.95 -29.20
C VAL A 188 19.42 14.47 -29.22
N VAL A 189 18.98 13.98 -28.07
CA VAL A 189 18.47 12.62 -27.88
C VAL A 189 16.95 12.66 -27.97
N LEU A 190 16.38 11.84 -28.83
CA LEU A 190 14.95 11.55 -28.91
C LEU A 190 14.73 10.16 -28.30
N CYS A 191 13.90 10.09 -27.26
CA CYS A 191 13.47 8.84 -26.64
C CYS A 191 12.25 8.27 -27.39
N THR A 192 11.97 7.00 -27.18
CA THR A 192 10.77 6.36 -27.74
C THR A 192 9.48 7.02 -27.22
N ASP A 193 8.46 7.09 -28.09
CA ASP A 193 7.18 7.79 -27.81
C ASP A 193 6.26 7.05 -26.82
N ASP A 194 6.66 5.88 -26.30
CA ASP A 194 5.84 5.05 -25.43
C ASP A 194 5.75 5.59 -23.99
N GLN A 195 6.75 6.35 -23.54
CA GLN A 195 6.77 6.99 -22.23
C GLN A 195 7.43 8.37 -22.28
N LYS A 196 6.86 9.35 -21.56
CA LYS A 196 7.53 10.64 -21.32
C LYS A 196 8.81 10.41 -20.56
N HIS A 197 9.89 11.13 -20.87
CA HIS A 197 11.17 10.85 -20.23
C HIS A 197 11.20 11.18 -18.73
N GLY A 198 10.38 12.12 -18.23
CA GLY A 198 10.33 12.43 -16.79
C GLY A 198 11.58 13.09 -16.17
N LEU A 199 12.69 13.17 -16.90
CA LEU A 199 13.90 13.89 -16.51
C LEU A 199 13.69 15.41 -16.42
N SER A 200 14.52 16.08 -15.61
CA SER A 200 14.53 17.53 -15.42
C SER A 200 15.82 18.19 -15.91
N ASP A 201 15.80 19.49 -16.20
CA ASP A 201 17.00 20.26 -16.54
C ASP A 201 18.11 20.08 -15.49
N GLY A 202 19.35 19.84 -15.94
CA GLY A 202 20.50 19.62 -15.06
C GLY A 202 20.63 18.19 -14.53
N SER A 203 19.68 17.29 -14.84
CA SER A 203 19.84 15.86 -14.54
C SER A 203 21.07 15.31 -15.26
N LYS A 204 21.75 14.33 -14.65
CA LYS A 204 22.85 13.62 -15.31
C LYS A 204 22.42 12.23 -15.73
N VAL A 205 22.89 11.80 -16.89
CA VAL A 205 22.54 10.50 -17.47
C VAL A 205 23.77 9.77 -17.99
N ILE A 206 23.70 8.45 -18.06
CA ILE A 206 24.68 7.60 -18.74
C ILE A 206 24.00 6.86 -19.89
N PHE A 207 24.80 6.50 -20.89
CA PHE A 207 24.35 5.80 -22.08
C PHE A 207 24.91 4.37 -22.09
N SER A 208 24.12 3.43 -22.58
CA SER A 208 24.53 2.05 -22.85
C SER A 208 23.85 1.55 -24.12
N GLU A 209 24.41 0.53 -24.77
CA GLU A 209 23.83 -0.13 -25.96
C GLU A 209 23.65 0.76 -27.20
N VAL A 210 24.23 1.97 -27.23
CA VAL A 210 24.15 2.85 -28.40
C VAL A 210 25.02 2.28 -29.53
N GLN A 211 24.41 1.92 -30.67
CA GLN A 211 25.14 1.43 -31.85
C GLN A 211 25.40 2.57 -32.84
N GLY A 212 26.55 2.52 -33.53
CA GLY A 212 27.05 3.62 -34.37
C GLY A 212 27.79 4.68 -33.57
N MET A 213 27.09 5.40 -32.69
CA MET A 213 27.64 6.48 -31.84
C MET A 213 28.19 5.94 -30.50
N THR A 214 29.15 5.00 -30.58
CA THR A 214 29.61 4.20 -29.43
C THR A 214 30.39 4.96 -28.36
N GLU A 215 30.89 6.16 -28.69
CA GLU A 215 31.61 7.04 -27.77
C GLU A 215 30.76 7.30 -26.51
N LEU A 216 29.45 7.52 -26.70
CA LEU A 216 28.47 7.74 -25.64
C LEU A 216 28.45 6.63 -24.59
N ASN A 217 28.62 5.37 -24.98
CA ASN A 217 28.58 4.22 -24.06
C ASN A 217 29.74 4.19 -23.06
N THR A 218 30.82 4.91 -23.35
CA THR A 218 32.03 4.95 -22.52
C THR A 218 32.18 6.26 -21.76
N MET A 219 31.32 7.25 -22.03
CA MET A 219 31.34 8.51 -21.31
C MET A 219 30.76 8.34 -19.91
N GLY A 220 31.31 9.11 -18.97
CA GLY A 220 30.70 9.26 -17.65
C GLY A 220 29.38 10.05 -17.70
N PRO A 221 28.81 10.37 -16.53
CA PRO A 221 27.53 11.07 -16.46
C PRO A 221 27.51 12.39 -17.25
N VAL A 222 26.55 12.54 -18.14
CA VAL A 222 26.35 13.69 -19.03
C VAL A 222 25.18 14.52 -18.52
N GLU A 223 25.40 15.82 -18.32
CA GLU A 223 24.33 16.74 -17.96
C GLU A 223 23.40 17.00 -19.15
N ILE A 224 22.09 17.04 -18.88
CA ILE A 224 21.07 17.22 -19.92
C ILE A 224 20.33 18.56 -19.79
N LYS A 225 19.73 18.99 -20.90
CA LYS A 225 18.72 20.05 -20.92
C LYS A 225 17.49 19.59 -21.69
N VAL A 226 16.33 19.63 -21.07
CA VAL A 226 15.05 19.19 -21.61
C VAL A 226 14.64 20.07 -22.80
N CYS A 227 14.32 19.44 -23.93
CA CYS A 227 13.86 20.11 -25.14
C CYS A 227 12.37 19.90 -25.41
N GLY A 228 11.78 18.82 -24.88
CA GLY A 228 10.38 18.46 -25.04
C GLY A 228 9.97 17.38 -24.04
N GLN A 229 8.85 16.69 -24.25
CA GLN A 229 8.44 15.58 -23.37
C GLN A 229 9.17 14.26 -23.67
N TYR A 230 9.78 14.17 -24.85
CA TYR A 230 10.44 12.98 -25.40
C TYR A 230 11.87 13.28 -25.87
N SER A 231 12.38 14.49 -25.66
CA SER A 231 13.72 14.86 -26.12
C SER A 231 14.45 15.79 -25.17
N PHE A 232 15.77 15.62 -25.13
CA PHE A 232 16.69 16.46 -24.38
C PHE A 232 18.01 16.59 -25.12
N SER A 233 18.72 17.70 -24.90
CA SER A 233 20.05 17.93 -25.43
C SER A 233 21.13 17.49 -24.45
N ILE A 234 22.27 17.07 -25.00
CA ILE A 234 23.47 16.59 -24.29
C ILE A 234 24.70 17.43 -24.69
N CYS A 235 25.90 16.89 -24.50
CA CYS A 235 27.15 17.52 -24.95
C CYS A 235 27.24 17.66 -26.49
N ASP A 236 28.31 18.30 -26.97
CA ASP A 236 28.62 18.35 -28.40
C ASP A 236 28.89 16.94 -28.93
N THR A 237 28.13 16.53 -29.94
CA THR A 237 28.24 15.22 -30.61
C THR A 237 28.78 15.33 -32.03
N SER A 238 29.13 16.54 -32.50
CA SER A 238 29.53 16.80 -33.88
C SER A 238 30.75 15.99 -34.33
N THR A 239 31.62 15.64 -33.38
CA THR A 239 32.84 14.84 -33.61
C THR A 239 32.64 13.34 -33.46
N PHE A 240 31.46 12.89 -33.03
CA PHE A 240 31.19 11.47 -32.78
C PHE A 240 30.82 10.72 -34.07
N SER A 241 30.84 9.40 -33.99
CA SER A 241 30.35 8.52 -35.04
C SER A 241 28.84 8.70 -35.27
N ASP A 242 28.34 8.35 -36.45
CA ASP A 242 26.91 8.50 -36.76
C ASP A 242 26.08 7.49 -35.95
N TYR A 243 24.95 7.93 -35.39
CA TYR A 243 24.02 7.03 -34.71
C TYR A 243 23.38 6.06 -35.70
N GLU A 244 23.36 4.78 -35.37
CA GLU A 244 22.70 3.74 -36.18
C GLU A 244 21.35 3.34 -35.58
N ARG A 245 21.35 2.84 -34.34
CA ARG A 245 20.16 2.32 -33.64
C ARG A 245 20.43 2.01 -32.17
N GLY A 246 19.34 1.78 -31.44
CA GLY A 246 19.36 1.26 -30.08
C GLY A 246 19.89 2.25 -29.07
N GLY A 247 20.12 1.76 -27.87
CA GLY A 247 20.63 2.57 -26.77
C GLY A 247 19.60 2.76 -25.67
N VAL A 248 20.13 2.83 -24.45
CA VAL A 248 19.40 3.11 -23.23
C VAL A 248 20.07 4.30 -22.57
N VAL A 249 19.26 5.25 -22.11
CA VAL A 249 19.70 6.34 -21.24
C VAL A 249 19.21 6.08 -19.82
N THR A 250 20.10 6.19 -18.83
CA THR A 250 19.76 5.97 -17.41
C THR A 250 20.21 7.16 -16.57
N GLU A 251 19.31 7.69 -15.74
CA GLU A 251 19.58 8.76 -14.78
C GLU A 251 20.61 8.34 -13.73
N VAL A 252 21.50 9.26 -13.38
CA VAL A 252 22.45 9.11 -12.29
C VAL A 252 22.12 10.12 -11.20
N LYS A 253 21.55 9.62 -10.09
CA LYS A 253 21.26 10.43 -8.90
C LYS A 253 22.56 11.07 -8.40
N GLN A 254 22.53 12.38 -8.20
CA GLN A 254 23.67 13.14 -7.70
C GLN A 254 23.60 13.22 -6.17
N PRO A 255 24.71 12.98 -5.45
CA PRO A 255 24.75 13.23 -4.02
C PRO A 255 24.44 14.69 -3.69
N LEU A 256 23.69 14.93 -2.63
CA LEU A 256 23.33 16.25 -2.11
C LEU A 256 24.06 16.48 -0.79
N LYS A 257 24.87 17.54 -0.72
CA LYS A 257 25.53 17.95 0.54
C LYS A 257 24.68 19.00 1.25
N LEU A 258 24.40 18.76 2.52
CA LEU A 258 23.62 19.62 3.40
C LEU A 258 24.46 20.09 4.57
N GLN A 259 24.08 21.24 5.13
CA GLN A 259 24.69 21.85 6.31
C GLN A 259 23.60 22.17 7.32
N PHE A 260 23.84 21.81 8.57
CA PHE A 260 22.92 22.04 9.67
C PHE A 260 23.54 23.03 10.65
N LYS A 261 22.71 23.91 11.24
CA LYS A 261 23.13 24.76 12.35
C LYS A 261 22.97 24.02 13.67
N PRO A 262 23.85 24.24 14.66
CA PRO A 262 23.66 23.75 16.01
C PRO A 262 22.39 24.33 16.63
N LEU A 263 21.74 23.57 17.52
CA LEU A 263 20.45 23.95 18.13
C LEU A 263 20.46 25.36 18.74
N SER A 264 21.55 25.73 19.43
CA SER A 264 21.69 27.05 20.04
C SER A 264 21.63 28.22 19.05
N GLU A 265 22.07 28.00 17.81
CA GLU A 265 21.98 28.98 16.70
C GLU A 265 20.64 28.86 15.99
N ALA A 266 20.21 27.63 15.68
CA ALA A 266 18.98 27.33 14.95
C ALA A 266 17.70 27.75 15.69
N LEU A 267 17.75 28.02 17.00
CA LEU A 267 16.65 28.63 17.76
C LEU A 267 16.45 30.12 17.48
N ARG A 268 17.50 30.83 17.05
CA ARG A 268 17.46 32.26 16.77
C ARG A 268 17.29 32.53 15.29
N ASP A 269 18.05 31.80 14.47
CA ASP A 269 18.06 31.89 13.01
C ASP A 269 17.55 30.57 12.42
N HIS A 270 16.24 30.37 12.58
CA HIS A 270 15.56 29.12 12.30
C HIS A 270 15.16 28.97 10.83
N GLN A 271 15.22 27.73 10.33
CA GLN A 271 14.62 27.32 9.07
C GLN A 271 13.47 26.35 9.36
N LEU A 272 12.25 26.80 9.07
CA LEU A 272 11.02 26.05 9.30
C LEU A 272 10.57 25.36 8.01
N LEU A 273 10.34 24.05 8.09
CA LEU A 273 9.47 23.37 7.15
C LEU A 273 8.03 23.70 7.54
N ILE A 274 7.33 24.40 6.64
CA ILE A 274 5.92 24.73 6.82
C ILE A 274 5.09 23.74 5.99
N PRO A 275 4.34 22.82 6.62
CA PRO A 275 3.36 22.00 5.92
C PRO A 275 2.40 22.88 5.12
N ASN A 276 2.02 22.41 3.94
CA ASN A 276 0.99 23.09 3.16
C ASN A 276 -0.38 22.77 3.77
N ASP A 277 -0.78 23.55 4.78
CA ASP A 277 -2.10 23.56 5.41
C ASP A 277 -2.62 25.00 5.37
N TYR A 278 -3.56 25.26 4.45
CA TYR A 278 -4.02 26.60 4.14
C TYR A 278 -4.59 27.29 5.38
N GLY A 279 -4.04 28.45 5.74
CA GLY A 279 -4.44 29.21 6.93
C GLY A 279 -3.62 28.94 8.20
N LYS A 280 -2.69 27.97 8.21
CA LYS A 280 -1.83 27.69 9.38
C LYS A 280 -0.39 28.18 9.29
N ILE A 281 -0.01 28.83 8.19
CA ILE A 281 1.37 29.26 7.93
C ILE A 281 1.91 30.18 9.05
N ALA A 282 1.16 31.21 9.44
CA ALA A 282 1.55 32.12 10.52
C ALA A 282 1.60 31.41 11.90
N ARG A 283 0.71 30.43 12.11
CA ARG A 283 0.66 29.64 13.34
C ARG A 283 1.93 28.84 13.58
N HIS A 284 2.53 28.23 12.55
CA HIS A 284 3.77 27.46 12.74
C HIS A 284 4.94 28.32 13.22
N ASN A 285 5.05 29.57 12.75
CA ASN A 285 6.03 30.53 13.27
C ASN A 285 5.73 30.89 14.74
N THR A 286 4.46 31.07 15.08
CA THR A 286 4.04 31.31 16.47
C THR A 286 4.39 30.12 17.38
N LEU A 287 4.20 28.88 16.92
CA LEU A 287 4.52 27.67 17.68
C LEU A 287 6.01 27.57 18.02
N HIS A 288 6.90 28.04 17.14
CA HIS A 288 8.33 28.11 17.43
C HIS A 288 8.65 28.93 18.69
N LEU A 289 7.96 30.07 18.87
CA LEU A 289 8.10 30.86 20.10
C LEU A 289 7.32 30.23 21.25
N ALA A 290 6.17 29.61 20.98
CA ALA A 290 5.32 29.02 22.01
C ALA A 290 5.98 27.84 22.74
N PHE A 291 6.72 26.98 22.05
CA PHE A 291 7.48 25.90 22.69
C PHE A 291 8.65 26.44 23.54
N GLN A 292 9.34 27.49 23.07
CA GLN A 292 10.36 28.17 23.87
C GLN A 292 9.76 28.82 25.13
N ALA A 293 8.60 29.48 24.98
CA ALA A 293 7.85 30.05 26.09
C ALA A 293 7.40 28.95 27.07
N LEU A 294 7.01 27.78 26.59
CA LEU A 294 6.61 26.65 27.43
C LEU A 294 7.80 26.14 28.27
N HIS A 295 8.99 26.04 27.69
CA HIS A 295 10.20 25.73 28.47
C HIS A 295 10.51 26.80 29.52
N SER A 296 10.38 28.09 29.17
CA SER A 296 10.56 29.20 30.12
C SER A 296 9.53 29.16 31.25
N PHE A 297 8.26 28.87 30.94
CA PHE A 297 7.20 28.68 31.91
C PHE A 297 7.53 27.53 32.87
N VAL A 298 7.92 26.37 32.35
CA VAL A 298 8.30 25.20 33.18
C VAL A 298 9.49 25.54 34.07
N LYS A 299 10.48 26.28 33.56
CA LYS A 299 11.63 26.72 34.36
C LYS A 299 11.22 27.67 35.50
N GLN A 300 10.27 28.57 35.27
CA GLN A 300 9.79 29.52 36.29
C GLN A 300 8.85 28.88 37.31
N GLN A 301 7.90 28.07 36.85
CA GLN A 301 6.80 27.52 37.65
C GLN A 301 7.11 26.12 38.19
N GLN A 302 8.17 25.46 37.70
CA GLN A 302 8.54 24.08 38.04
C GLN A 302 7.44 23.05 37.72
N ARG A 303 6.58 23.36 36.75
CA ARG A 303 5.48 22.53 36.27
C ARG A 303 5.05 22.96 34.87
N LEU A 304 4.34 22.09 34.16
CA LEU A 304 3.56 22.50 32.98
C LEU A 304 2.33 23.35 33.40
N PRO A 305 1.79 24.18 32.48
CA PRO A 305 0.51 24.86 32.67
C PRO A 305 -0.58 23.90 33.15
N HIS A 306 -1.48 24.37 34.01
CA HIS A 306 -2.67 23.61 34.40
C HIS A 306 -3.64 23.54 33.23
N SER A 307 -4.25 22.39 33.06
CA SER A 307 -5.21 22.13 32.00
C SER A 307 -6.36 23.13 32.06
N TRP A 308 -6.64 23.77 30.93
CA TRP A 308 -7.71 24.75 30.77
C TRP A 308 -7.66 25.96 31.74
N SER A 309 -6.48 26.27 32.31
CA SER A 309 -6.32 27.43 33.18
C SER A 309 -6.08 28.71 32.40
N GLN A 310 -7.01 29.66 32.48
CA GLN A 310 -6.89 30.97 31.82
C GLN A 310 -5.65 31.74 32.31
N ALA A 311 -5.35 31.70 33.62
CA ALA A 311 -4.22 32.41 34.20
C ALA A 311 -2.87 31.91 33.64
N ASP A 312 -2.66 30.58 33.63
CA ASP A 312 -1.42 30.01 33.07
C ASP A 312 -1.34 30.23 31.55
N ALA A 313 -2.47 30.30 30.83
CA ALA A 313 -2.51 30.62 29.41
C ALA A 313 -2.14 32.08 29.12
N ASP A 314 -2.62 33.02 29.93
CA ASP A 314 -2.26 34.44 29.81
C ASP A 314 -0.78 34.67 30.16
N ASP A 315 -0.25 33.96 31.16
CA ASP A 315 1.18 33.97 31.49
C ASP A 315 2.03 33.45 30.31
N LEU A 316 1.61 32.34 29.68
CA LEU A 316 2.33 31.79 28.52
C LEU A 316 2.30 32.76 27.32
N VAL A 317 1.15 33.40 27.05
CA VAL A 317 1.03 34.45 26.01
C VAL A 317 1.95 35.64 26.32
N ALA A 318 2.06 36.05 27.58
CA ALA A 318 2.97 37.14 27.98
C ALA A 318 4.43 36.79 27.68
N ILE A 319 4.87 35.56 27.98
CA ILE A 319 6.23 35.10 27.66
C ILE A 319 6.45 35.06 26.14
N VAL A 320 5.47 34.58 25.36
CA VAL A 320 5.58 34.59 23.89
C VAL A 320 5.70 36.00 23.33
N ARG A 321 4.94 36.97 23.86
CA ARG A 321 5.04 38.38 23.45
C ARG A 321 6.43 38.95 23.73
N GLU A 322 7.02 38.62 24.87
CA GLU A 322 8.40 39.02 25.23
C GLU A 322 9.42 38.42 24.23
N LEU A 323 9.32 37.11 23.93
CA LEU A 323 10.18 36.49 22.93
C LEU A 323 10.02 37.11 21.53
N ASN A 324 8.80 37.55 21.20
CA ASN A 324 8.51 38.20 19.93
C ASN A 324 9.11 39.61 19.79
N GLU A 325 9.51 40.28 20.89
CA GLU A 325 10.24 41.55 20.80
C GLU A 325 11.57 41.39 20.05
N ALA A 326 12.21 40.23 20.20
CA ALA A 326 13.44 39.88 19.50
C ALA A 326 13.17 39.20 18.14
N ALA A 327 12.17 38.32 18.05
CA ALA A 327 11.87 37.57 16.83
C ALA A 327 11.13 38.39 15.76
N GLN A 328 10.43 39.45 16.16
CA GLN A 328 9.72 40.40 15.28
C GLN A 328 8.76 39.72 14.28
N LEU A 329 8.03 38.69 14.70
CA LEU A 329 6.97 38.10 13.87
C LEU A 329 5.85 39.12 13.64
N GLU A 330 5.44 39.28 12.38
CA GLU A 330 4.38 40.21 11.98
C GLU A 330 3.01 39.82 12.54
N GLU A 331 2.74 38.51 12.60
CA GLU A 331 1.47 37.94 13.07
C GLU A 331 1.75 36.91 14.17
N LEU A 332 1.02 37.04 15.29
CA LEU A 332 1.12 36.15 16.43
C LEU A 332 -0.24 35.51 16.72
N ASP A 333 -0.36 34.20 16.51
CA ASP A 333 -1.58 33.43 16.79
C ASP A 333 -1.68 33.12 18.30
N GLU A 334 -2.09 34.12 19.09
CA GLU A 334 -2.25 33.93 20.53
C GLU A 334 -3.33 32.89 20.91
N ALA A 335 -4.28 32.62 20.03
CA ALA A 335 -5.29 31.58 20.26
C ALA A 335 -4.65 30.19 20.24
N ALA A 336 -3.72 29.95 19.31
CA ALA A 336 -2.90 28.74 19.31
C ALA A 336 -2.02 28.64 20.58
N VAL A 337 -1.43 29.73 21.05
CA VAL A 337 -0.64 29.75 22.31
C VAL A 337 -1.51 29.39 23.52
N ARG A 338 -2.72 29.95 23.62
CA ARG A 338 -3.66 29.61 24.70
C ARG A 338 -4.07 28.14 24.63
N SER A 339 -4.36 27.63 23.43
CA SER A 339 -4.73 26.23 23.21
C SER A 339 -3.59 25.27 23.56
N LEU A 340 -2.33 25.63 23.25
CA LEU A 340 -1.15 24.91 23.70
C LEU A 340 -1.09 24.89 25.22
N SER A 341 -1.29 26.02 25.90
CA SER A 341 -1.30 26.08 27.36
C SER A 341 -2.36 25.15 27.97
N TYR A 342 -3.60 25.22 27.47
CA TYR A 342 -4.71 24.40 27.96
C TYR A 342 -4.47 22.90 27.83
N THR A 343 -3.77 22.50 26.77
CA THR A 343 -3.55 21.10 26.44
C THR A 343 -2.13 20.61 26.77
N ALA A 344 -1.26 21.44 27.34
CA ALA A 344 0.18 21.16 27.50
C ALA A 344 0.51 19.91 28.32
N ARG A 345 -0.39 19.49 29.22
CA ARG A 345 -0.25 18.25 30.02
C ARG A 345 -0.72 16.99 29.29
N GLY A 346 -1.32 17.15 28.11
CA GLY A 346 -1.81 16.06 27.31
C GLY A 346 -0.69 15.24 26.69
N ASP A 347 -0.91 13.93 26.67
CA ASP A 347 -0.05 12.93 26.03
C ASP A 347 -0.94 12.00 25.19
N LEU A 348 -0.97 12.27 23.88
CA LEU A 348 -1.93 11.66 22.96
C LEU A 348 -1.26 10.62 22.07
N ALA A 349 -1.74 9.38 22.12
CA ALA A 349 -1.24 8.29 21.27
C ALA A 349 -1.20 8.63 19.77
N PRO A 350 -2.24 9.24 19.17
CA PRO A 350 -2.21 9.56 17.74
C PRO A 350 -1.11 10.56 17.34
N LEU A 351 -0.88 11.58 18.17
CA LEU A 351 0.16 12.57 17.92
C LEU A 351 1.56 11.96 18.10
N ASN A 352 1.73 11.11 19.12
CA ASN A 352 2.96 10.35 19.32
C ASN A 352 3.21 9.36 18.19
N ALA A 353 2.18 8.73 17.62
CA ALA A 353 2.29 7.87 16.44
C ALA A 353 2.77 8.66 15.21
N PHE A 354 2.19 9.86 14.99
CA PHE A 354 2.62 10.76 13.91
C PHE A 354 4.08 11.17 14.05
N PHE A 355 4.44 11.86 15.14
CA PHE A 355 5.80 12.32 15.35
C PHE A 355 6.80 11.18 15.54
N GLY A 356 6.39 10.06 16.14
CA GLY A 356 7.24 8.89 16.32
C GLY A 356 7.59 8.21 15.01
N GLY A 357 6.65 8.16 14.05
CA GLY A 357 6.92 7.72 12.69
C GLY A 357 7.87 8.65 11.93
N VAL A 358 7.63 9.96 12.00
CA VAL A 358 8.45 10.99 11.32
C VAL A 358 9.86 11.05 11.91
N ALA A 359 10.01 11.16 13.23
CA ALA A 359 11.30 11.22 13.90
C ALA A 359 12.12 9.94 13.72
N ALA A 360 11.49 8.77 13.76
CA ALA A 360 12.17 7.52 13.44
C ALA A 360 12.64 7.47 11.97
N GLN A 361 11.89 8.07 11.04
CA GLN A 361 12.36 8.21 9.67
C GLN A 361 13.61 9.12 9.62
N GLU A 362 13.65 10.22 10.35
CA GLU A 362 14.84 11.08 10.41
C GLU A 362 16.05 10.34 11.00
N VAL A 363 15.86 9.43 11.98
CA VAL A 363 16.94 8.53 12.46
C VAL A 363 17.46 7.64 11.32
N ILE A 364 16.56 7.08 10.50
CA ILE A 364 16.95 6.25 9.35
C ILE A 364 17.76 7.08 8.35
N LYS A 365 17.34 8.33 8.06
CA LYS A 365 18.09 9.24 7.18
C LYS A 365 19.47 9.53 7.74
N ALA A 366 19.56 9.89 9.02
CA ALA A 366 20.80 10.16 9.74
C ALA A 366 21.80 8.98 9.68
N CYS A 367 21.30 7.75 9.79
CA CYS A 367 22.15 6.54 9.76
C CYS A 367 22.57 6.11 8.36
N SER A 368 21.84 6.53 7.32
CA SER A 368 21.97 5.94 5.98
C SER A 368 22.33 6.94 4.88
N GLY A 369 22.15 8.25 5.06
CA GLY A 369 22.26 9.21 3.96
C GLY A 369 21.27 8.93 2.82
N LYS A 370 20.22 8.13 3.06
CA LYS A 370 19.10 7.90 2.14
C LYS A 370 18.01 8.91 2.50
N PHE A 371 17.41 9.51 1.49
CA PHE A 371 16.37 10.55 1.55
C PHE A 371 16.86 11.91 2.05
N THR A 372 16.09 12.94 1.73
CA THR A 372 16.37 14.31 2.17
C THR A 372 15.91 14.51 3.62
N PRO A 373 16.80 14.83 4.57
CA PRO A 373 16.43 15.14 5.95
C PRO A 373 15.56 16.38 6.09
N LEU A 374 14.87 16.49 7.22
CA LEU A 374 14.25 17.74 7.67
C LEU A 374 15.32 18.81 7.93
N GLN A 375 15.18 20.00 7.35
CA GLN A 375 16.11 21.11 7.53
C GLN A 375 15.37 22.41 7.93
N GLN A 376 15.26 22.77 9.21
CA GLN A 376 15.68 22.00 10.39
C GLN A 376 14.54 21.76 11.38
N TRP A 377 13.51 22.59 11.36
CA TRP A 377 12.39 22.53 12.28
C TRP A 377 11.09 22.15 11.57
N LEU A 378 10.28 21.32 12.23
CA LEU A 378 8.90 21.04 11.86
C LEU A 378 8.02 21.27 13.08
N TYR A 379 7.00 22.11 12.94
CA TYR A 379 5.92 22.25 13.91
C TYR A 379 4.63 21.74 13.28
N PHE A 380 3.81 21.09 14.10
CA PHE A 380 2.51 20.58 13.68
C PHE A 380 1.50 20.77 14.81
N ASP A 381 0.27 21.09 14.45
CA ASP A 381 -0.87 21.11 15.37
C ASP A 381 -2.09 20.42 14.77
N ALA A 382 -2.86 19.81 15.65
CA ALA A 382 -4.17 19.24 15.36
C ALA A 382 -5.26 19.90 16.21
N LEU A 383 -5.20 21.23 16.38
CA LEU A 383 -6.12 21.97 17.24
C LEU A 383 -7.59 21.85 16.79
N GLU A 384 -7.83 21.48 15.53
CA GLU A 384 -9.18 21.16 15.01
C GLU A 384 -9.79 19.90 15.62
N CYS A 385 -9.02 19.15 16.43
CA CYS A 385 -9.56 18.06 17.24
C CYS A 385 -10.29 18.56 18.49
N LEU A 386 -10.15 19.83 18.88
CA LEU A 386 -10.93 20.38 19.99
C LEU A 386 -12.41 20.54 19.60
N PRO A 387 -13.35 20.47 20.56
CA PRO A 387 -14.78 20.60 20.27
C PRO A 387 -15.13 21.87 19.48
N GLU A 388 -16.05 21.77 18.52
CA GLU A 388 -16.49 22.93 17.70
C GLU A 388 -17.30 23.97 18.46
N ASP A 389 -17.94 23.56 19.55
CA ASP A 389 -18.76 24.40 20.42
C ASP A 389 -17.95 24.75 21.68
N GLU A 390 -17.75 26.04 21.93
CA GLU A 390 -17.10 26.57 23.13
C GLU A 390 -18.00 26.46 24.38
N GLN A 391 -18.69 25.33 24.57
CA GLN A 391 -19.33 25.08 25.85
C GLN A 391 -18.23 25.01 26.91
N GLN A 392 -18.21 26.00 27.81
CA GLN A 392 -17.30 26.04 28.93
C GLN A 392 -17.60 24.88 29.88
N LEU A 393 -17.03 23.71 29.59
CA LEU A 393 -16.95 22.62 30.54
C LEU A 393 -16.18 23.10 31.76
N ALA A 394 -16.69 22.80 32.95
CA ALA A 394 -16.00 23.16 34.17
C ALA A 394 -14.59 22.51 34.20
N GLU A 395 -13.59 23.22 34.72
CA GLU A 395 -12.20 22.71 34.83
C GLU A 395 -12.11 21.32 35.49
N SER A 396 -13.08 20.95 36.33
CA SER A 396 -13.16 19.62 36.96
C SER A 396 -13.24 18.46 35.96
N PHE A 397 -13.78 18.67 34.76
CA PHE A 397 -13.91 17.62 33.74
C PHE A 397 -12.58 17.19 33.12
N PHE A 398 -11.58 18.07 33.18
CA PHE A 398 -10.24 17.89 32.62
C PHE A 398 -9.21 17.43 33.66
N ARG A 399 -9.63 17.20 34.91
CA ARG A 399 -8.72 16.74 35.96
C ARG A 399 -8.39 15.25 35.80
N PRO A 400 -7.13 14.83 36.03
CA PRO A 400 -6.74 13.42 36.06
C PRO A 400 -7.59 12.62 37.05
N ARG A 401 -7.88 11.35 36.72
CA ARG A 401 -8.75 10.46 37.51
C ARG A 401 -8.03 9.23 38.07
N SER A 402 -6.69 9.22 38.07
CA SER A 402 -5.88 8.03 38.37
C SER A 402 -6.25 6.88 37.44
N SER A 403 -6.35 7.21 36.16
CA SER A 403 -6.73 6.29 35.09
C SER A 403 -5.66 6.26 34.01
N ARG A 404 -5.61 5.17 33.25
CA ARG A 404 -4.70 5.07 32.10
C ARG A 404 -4.93 6.11 31.00
N TYR A 405 -6.04 6.84 31.06
CA TYR A 405 -6.40 7.90 30.12
C TYR A 405 -6.07 9.30 30.65
N ASP A 406 -5.29 9.41 31.73
CA ASP A 406 -4.92 10.69 32.36
C ASP A 406 -3.99 11.57 31.52
N GLY A 407 -3.44 11.07 30.42
CA GLY A 407 -2.80 11.86 29.36
C GLY A 407 -3.77 12.39 28.31
N GLN A 408 -4.97 11.81 28.18
CA GLN A 408 -5.99 12.23 27.19
C GLN A 408 -7.09 13.10 27.79
N ILE A 409 -7.56 12.77 29.00
CA ILE A 409 -8.59 13.53 29.74
C ILE A 409 -8.24 15.01 29.91
N PRO A 410 -6.99 15.42 30.18
CA PRO A 410 -6.63 16.84 30.26
C PRO A 410 -6.86 17.65 28.98
N VAL A 411 -6.94 16.99 27.82
CA VAL A 411 -7.16 17.63 26.52
C VAL A 411 -8.66 17.71 26.23
N PHE A 412 -9.34 16.57 26.27
CA PHE A 412 -10.72 16.45 25.77
C PHE A 412 -11.80 16.34 26.85
N GLY A 413 -11.39 16.12 28.10
CA GLY A 413 -12.31 15.91 29.21
C GLY A 413 -12.77 14.46 29.35
N SER A 414 -13.28 14.16 30.54
CA SER A 414 -13.70 12.81 30.93
C SER A 414 -14.98 12.33 30.23
N GLU A 415 -15.92 13.23 29.90
CA GLU A 415 -17.13 12.87 29.14
C GLU A 415 -16.78 12.38 27.72
N PHE A 416 -15.80 13.01 27.07
CA PHE A 416 -15.33 12.54 25.77
C PHE A 416 -14.65 11.17 25.87
N GLN A 417 -13.89 10.93 26.94
CA GLN A 417 -13.28 9.62 27.19
C GLN A 417 -14.33 8.52 27.35
N GLU A 418 -15.44 8.80 28.03
CA GLU A 418 -16.59 7.88 28.14
C GLU A 418 -17.25 7.66 26.78
N LYS A 419 -17.40 8.72 25.97
CA LYS A 419 -17.92 8.61 24.60
C LYS A 419 -17.05 7.69 23.73
N LEU A 420 -15.72 7.83 23.77
CA LEU A 420 -14.78 6.92 23.11
C LEU A 420 -14.97 5.47 23.56
N GLY A 421 -15.13 5.26 24.87
CA GLY A 421 -15.38 3.94 25.45
C GLY A 421 -16.63 3.27 24.89
N SER A 422 -17.70 4.04 24.62
CA SER A 422 -18.97 3.51 24.10
C SER A 422 -18.99 3.20 22.60
N GLN A 423 -17.95 3.55 21.84
CA GLN A 423 -17.97 3.43 20.39
C GLN A 423 -17.96 1.99 19.88
N LYS A 424 -18.65 1.75 18.76
CA LYS A 424 -18.67 0.50 18.01
C LYS A 424 -18.01 0.67 16.65
N TYR A 425 -16.80 0.14 16.48
CA TYR A 425 -16.00 0.32 15.26
C TYR A 425 -15.72 -0.98 14.54
N PHE A 426 -15.76 -0.92 13.20
CA PHE A 426 -15.32 -2.01 12.34
C PHE A 426 -13.99 -1.67 11.67
N LEU A 427 -12.96 -2.45 11.97
CA LEU A 427 -11.65 -2.37 11.34
C LEU A 427 -11.52 -3.46 10.26
N VAL A 428 -11.30 -3.04 9.02
CA VAL A 428 -11.11 -3.96 7.89
C VAL A 428 -9.64 -3.99 7.50
N GLY A 429 -8.99 -5.13 7.81
CA GLY A 429 -7.56 -5.34 7.66
C GLY A 429 -6.81 -5.28 8.99
N ALA A 430 -6.00 -6.30 9.27
CA ALA A 430 -5.11 -6.44 10.41
C ALA A 430 -3.63 -6.48 9.96
N GLY A 431 -3.34 -5.87 8.80
CA GLY A 431 -2.00 -5.67 8.27
C GLY A 431 -1.22 -4.55 8.98
N ALA A 432 -0.35 -3.84 8.24
CA ALA A 432 0.53 -2.82 8.82
C ALA A 432 -0.26 -1.68 9.47
N ILE A 433 -1.15 -1.02 8.72
CA ILE A 433 -2.02 0.04 9.22
C ILE A 433 -2.96 -0.51 10.30
N GLY A 434 -3.50 -1.71 10.12
CA GLY A 434 -4.42 -2.34 11.08
C GLY A 434 -3.79 -2.56 12.45
N CYS A 435 -2.54 -3.02 12.51
CA CYS A 435 -1.80 -3.15 13.76
C CYS A 435 -1.60 -1.79 14.47
N GLU A 436 -1.23 -0.76 13.71
CA GLU A 436 -1.04 0.59 14.24
C GLU A 436 -2.37 1.22 14.71
N LEU A 437 -3.46 1.02 13.98
CA LEU A 437 -4.80 1.47 14.36
C LEU A 437 -5.29 0.77 15.63
N LEU A 438 -5.16 -0.56 15.73
CA LEU A 438 -5.57 -1.28 16.95
C LEU A 438 -4.77 -0.85 18.19
N LYS A 439 -3.46 -0.61 18.03
CA LYS A 439 -2.66 -0.03 19.12
C LYS A 439 -3.20 1.34 19.51
N ASN A 440 -3.45 2.23 18.56
CA ASN A 440 -4.02 3.55 18.86
C ASN A 440 -5.42 3.43 19.50
N PHE A 441 -6.30 2.57 18.98
CA PHE A 441 -7.64 2.34 19.53
C PHE A 441 -7.59 1.89 20.98
N ALA A 442 -6.66 1.00 21.33
CA ALA A 442 -6.49 0.59 22.71
C ALA A 442 -5.97 1.71 23.61
N LEU A 443 -5.03 2.53 23.14
CA LEU A 443 -4.46 3.61 23.93
C LEU A 443 -5.46 4.75 24.15
N ILE A 444 -6.25 5.10 23.13
CA ILE A 444 -7.29 6.14 23.25
C ILE A 444 -8.55 5.63 23.98
N GLY A 445 -8.68 4.31 24.17
CA GLY A 445 -9.82 3.69 24.84
C GLY A 445 -11.08 3.55 23.97
N LEU A 446 -10.92 3.42 22.65
CA LEU A 446 -12.04 3.21 21.73
C LEU A 446 -12.69 1.86 21.99
N GLY A 447 -14.00 1.82 22.24
CA GLY A 447 -14.73 0.58 22.49
C GLY A 447 -14.34 -0.12 23.80
N ALA A 448 -13.70 0.58 24.74
CA ALA A 448 -13.26 0.05 26.03
C ALA A 448 -14.30 0.22 27.17
N GLY A 449 -15.48 0.76 26.86
CA GLY A 449 -16.61 0.88 27.78
C GLY A 449 -17.56 -0.32 27.70
N GLU A 450 -18.56 -0.35 28.58
CA GLU A 450 -19.50 -1.48 28.72
C GLU A 450 -20.26 -1.79 27.42
N ASP A 451 -20.71 -0.75 26.71
CA ASP A 451 -21.43 -0.87 25.42
C ASP A 451 -20.50 -0.78 24.19
N GLY A 452 -19.19 -0.63 24.41
CA GLY A 452 -18.18 -0.47 23.37
C GLY A 452 -17.79 -1.78 22.71
N HIS A 453 -17.46 -1.72 21.42
CA HIS A 453 -17.01 -2.91 20.70
C HIS A 453 -16.15 -2.60 19.48
N ILE A 454 -15.10 -3.38 19.26
CA ILE A 454 -14.33 -3.36 18.02
C ILE A 454 -14.51 -4.70 17.33
N THR A 455 -14.91 -4.70 16.06
CA THR A 455 -14.81 -5.87 15.19
C THR A 455 -13.61 -5.67 14.27
N VAL A 456 -12.71 -6.65 14.18
CA VAL A 456 -11.61 -6.66 13.22
C VAL A 456 -11.72 -7.86 12.31
N THR A 457 -11.60 -7.67 10.99
CA THR A 457 -11.57 -8.78 10.02
C THR A 457 -10.33 -8.73 9.15
N ASP A 458 -9.69 -9.88 8.97
CA ASP A 458 -8.58 -10.09 8.03
C ASP A 458 -8.50 -11.58 7.70
N MET A 459 -8.51 -11.92 6.42
CA MET A 459 -8.47 -13.30 5.94
C MET A 459 -7.05 -13.88 5.90
N ASP A 460 -6.02 -13.05 6.04
CA ASP A 460 -4.64 -13.47 5.88
C ASP A 460 -4.05 -14.09 7.15
N PHE A 461 -3.01 -14.90 6.92
CA PHE A 461 -2.15 -15.44 7.94
C PHE A 461 -0.85 -14.62 8.07
N ILE A 462 -0.22 -14.69 9.22
CA ILE A 462 1.03 -13.98 9.51
C ILE A 462 2.19 -14.64 8.77
N GLU A 463 2.93 -13.86 8.00
CA GLU A 463 4.16 -14.27 7.34
C GLU A 463 5.41 -13.68 7.99
N ARG A 464 6.60 -14.22 7.71
CA ARG A 464 7.87 -13.67 8.20
C ARG A 464 8.09 -12.22 7.76
N SER A 465 7.77 -11.91 6.50
CA SER A 465 7.93 -10.57 5.90
C SER A 465 7.05 -9.50 6.57
N ASN A 466 6.04 -9.91 7.33
CA ASN A 466 5.10 -9.02 8.00
C ASN A 466 5.69 -8.42 9.28
N LEU A 467 6.53 -9.17 9.99
CA LEU A 467 7.05 -8.84 11.31
C LEU A 467 7.85 -7.53 11.35
N ASN A 468 8.45 -7.12 10.23
CA ASN A 468 9.18 -5.85 10.12
C ASN A 468 8.28 -4.59 10.24
N ARG A 469 6.96 -4.69 10.06
CA ARG A 469 6.05 -3.53 10.16
C ARG A 469 4.73 -3.80 10.87
N GLN A 470 4.41 -5.06 11.14
CA GLN A 470 3.21 -5.49 11.88
C GLN A 470 3.63 -5.90 13.29
N PHE A 471 3.99 -4.89 14.09
CA PHE A 471 4.72 -5.08 15.36
C PHE A 471 3.91 -5.79 16.46
N LEU A 472 2.61 -6.03 16.27
CA LEU A 472 1.80 -6.86 17.17
C LEU A 472 2.16 -8.35 17.07
N PHE A 473 2.80 -8.76 15.98
CA PHE A 473 3.14 -10.16 15.72
C PHE A 473 4.56 -10.52 16.16
N ARG A 474 4.80 -11.78 16.45
CA ARG A 474 6.13 -12.33 16.76
C ARG A 474 6.43 -13.52 15.86
N SER A 475 7.70 -13.95 15.83
CA SER A 475 8.13 -15.13 15.07
C SER A 475 7.35 -16.41 15.41
N LYS A 476 6.85 -16.53 16.64
CA LYS A 476 6.02 -17.66 17.10
C LYS A 476 4.58 -17.65 16.55
N ASP A 477 4.18 -16.57 15.90
CA ASP A 477 2.83 -16.36 15.39
C ASP A 477 2.72 -16.55 13.88
N ILE A 478 3.84 -16.83 13.19
CA ILE A 478 3.85 -17.16 11.76
C ILE A 478 2.89 -18.34 11.49
N GLY A 479 2.05 -18.19 10.47
CA GLY A 479 1.02 -19.15 10.08
C GLY A 479 -0.28 -19.07 10.89
N LYS A 480 -0.42 -18.14 11.85
CA LYS A 480 -1.68 -17.87 12.56
C LYS A 480 -2.47 -16.74 11.89
N PRO A 481 -3.81 -16.67 12.07
CA PRO A 481 -4.62 -15.59 11.54
C PRO A 481 -4.21 -14.22 12.09
N LYS A 482 -4.08 -13.21 11.22
CA LYS A 482 -3.63 -11.86 11.63
C LYS A 482 -4.60 -11.21 12.63
N SER A 483 -5.90 -11.25 12.34
CA SER A 483 -6.94 -10.59 13.15
C SER A 483 -6.98 -11.11 14.59
N GLU A 484 -6.90 -12.43 14.78
CA GLU A 484 -6.93 -13.07 16.11
C GLU A 484 -5.71 -12.72 16.96
N VAL A 485 -4.51 -12.79 16.37
CA VAL A 485 -3.27 -12.49 17.10
C VAL A 485 -3.20 -11.00 17.42
N ALA A 486 -3.63 -10.12 16.50
CA ALA A 486 -3.64 -8.68 16.71
C ALA A 486 -4.61 -8.30 17.84
N ALA A 487 -5.84 -8.84 17.82
CA ALA A 487 -6.83 -8.62 18.87
C ALA A 487 -6.28 -9.03 20.24
N LYS A 488 -5.68 -10.23 20.33
CA LYS A 488 -5.08 -10.71 21.58
C LYS A 488 -3.96 -9.80 22.08
N ALA A 489 -3.03 -9.42 21.21
CA ALA A 489 -1.91 -8.55 21.59
C ALA A 489 -2.40 -7.20 22.12
N VAL A 490 -3.47 -6.67 21.54
CA VAL A 490 -4.05 -5.37 21.92
C VAL A 490 -4.81 -5.46 23.23
N CYS A 491 -5.51 -6.56 23.51
CA CYS A 491 -6.11 -6.82 24.83
C CYS A 491 -5.05 -6.98 25.94
N GLU A 492 -3.83 -7.41 25.62
CA GLU A 492 -2.70 -7.40 26.57
C GLU A 492 -2.18 -5.97 26.85
N MET A 493 -2.29 -5.05 25.88
CA MET A 493 -1.96 -3.63 26.05
C MET A 493 -3.05 -2.89 26.84
N ASN A 494 -4.32 -3.15 26.53
CA ASN A 494 -5.46 -2.63 27.25
C ASN A 494 -6.54 -3.69 27.53
N PRO A 495 -6.60 -4.24 28.76
CA PRO A 495 -7.58 -5.25 29.15
C PRO A 495 -9.04 -4.79 29.10
N GLN A 496 -9.30 -3.47 29.04
CA GLN A 496 -10.67 -2.94 28.96
C GLN A 496 -11.25 -3.00 27.54
N VAL A 497 -10.41 -3.13 26.52
CA VAL A 497 -10.84 -3.09 25.13
C VAL A 497 -11.55 -4.40 24.76
N ASN A 498 -12.75 -4.28 24.18
CA ASN A 498 -13.56 -5.40 23.75
C ASN A 498 -13.45 -5.61 22.22
N ILE A 499 -12.74 -6.65 21.78
CA ILE A 499 -12.51 -6.94 20.35
C ILE A 499 -13.04 -8.32 19.96
N THR A 500 -13.79 -8.40 18.87
CA THR A 500 -14.08 -9.64 18.14
C THR A 500 -13.22 -9.72 16.87
N ALA A 501 -12.48 -10.82 16.70
CA ALA A 501 -11.67 -11.08 15.52
C ALA A 501 -12.39 -12.05 14.56
N HIS A 502 -12.53 -11.64 13.31
CA HIS A 502 -13.06 -12.43 12.21
C HIS A 502 -11.96 -12.71 11.16
N GLN A 503 -12.19 -13.75 10.35
CA GLN A 503 -11.29 -14.14 9.26
C GLN A 503 -11.97 -14.04 7.88
N ASN A 504 -13.04 -13.26 7.80
CA ASN A 504 -13.82 -13.13 6.56
C ASN A 504 -13.14 -12.12 5.63
N ARG A 505 -12.98 -12.49 4.37
CA ARG A 505 -12.69 -11.52 3.31
C ARG A 505 -13.88 -10.57 3.18
N LEU A 506 -13.62 -9.28 3.00
CA LEU A 506 -14.68 -8.31 2.78
C LEU A 506 -15.03 -8.26 1.29
N ASP A 507 -16.09 -8.97 0.93
CA ASP A 507 -16.70 -9.00 -0.40
C ASP A 507 -18.18 -9.41 -0.30
N SER A 508 -18.84 -9.59 -1.44
CA SER A 508 -20.26 -9.99 -1.52
C SER A 508 -20.59 -11.28 -0.79
N ASP A 509 -19.64 -12.21 -0.65
CA ASP A 509 -19.87 -13.51 -0.01
C ASP A 509 -19.95 -13.37 1.52
N SER A 510 -19.38 -12.29 2.06
CA SER A 510 -19.38 -11.98 3.50
C SER A 510 -20.61 -11.20 3.99
N GLU A 511 -21.54 -10.81 3.09
CA GLU A 511 -22.72 -10.01 3.45
C GLU A 511 -23.71 -10.72 4.39
N GLY A 512 -23.63 -12.05 4.48
CA GLY A 512 -24.36 -12.81 5.50
C GLY A 512 -23.89 -12.52 6.93
N VAL A 513 -22.64 -12.09 7.10
CA VAL A 513 -22.04 -11.68 8.38
C VAL A 513 -22.11 -10.16 8.51
N TYR A 514 -21.67 -9.44 7.48
CA TYR A 514 -21.59 -7.97 7.43
C TYR A 514 -22.81 -7.37 6.70
N GLY A 515 -23.99 -7.75 7.16
CA GLY A 515 -25.26 -7.29 6.62
C GLY A 515 -25.72 -5.94 7.15
N TYR A 516 -26.96 -5.59 6.85
CA TYR A 516 -27.58 -4.32 7.26
C TYR A 516 -27.52 -4.08 8.78
N ASP A 517 -27.93 -5.08 9.58
CA ASP A 517 -27.99 -4.93 11.04
C ASP A 517 -26.60 -4.71 11.66
N PHE A 518 -25.57 -5.34 11.08
CA PHE A 518 -24.17 -5.15 11.50
C PHE A 518 -23.73 -3.71 11.26
N PHE A 519 -23.81 -3.21 10.02
CA PHE A 519 -23.37 -1.85 9.69
C PHE A 519 -24.19 -0.78 10.42
N MET A 520 -25.49 -0.99 10.60
CA MET A 520 -26.35 -0.02 11.29
C MET A 520 -26.05 0.10 12.78
N ALA A 521 -25.45 -0.93 13.38
CA ALA A 521 -25.02 -0.92 14.78
C ALA A 521 -23.65 -0.26 15.00
N LEU A 522 -22.90 0.06 13.95
CA LEU A 522 -21.58 0.69 14.03
C LEU A 522 -21.67 2.21 14.16
N ASP A 523 -20.77 2.81 14.91
CA ASP A 523 -20.57 4.26 14.93
C ASP A 523 -19.61 4.72 13.82
N GLY A 524 -18.70 3.84 13.38
CA GLY A 524 -17.79 4.14 12.28
C GLY A 524 -16.99 2.94 11.80
N VAL A 525 -16.27 3.16 10.71
CA VAL A 525 -15.44 2.16 10.02
C VAL A 525 -14.03 2.71 9.86
N ALA A 526 -13.03 1.84 9.99
CA ALA A 526 -11.65 2.15 9.65
C ALA A 526 -11.10 1.13 8.65
N ALA A 527 -10.54 1.63 7.56
CA ALA A 527 -10.02 0.83 6.47
C ALA A 527 -8.49 0.76 6.55
N ALA A 528 -7.96 -0.46 6.58
CA ALA A 528 -6.54 -0.78 6.63
C ALA A 528 -6.17 -1.77 5.51
N LEU A 529 -6.61 -1.45 4.30
CA LEU A 529 -6.60 -2.31 3.11
C LEU A 529 -5.33 -2.12 2.27
N ASP A 530 -5.04 -3.06 1.37
CA ASP A 530 -3.85 -3.04 0.51
C ASP A 530 -4.17 -3.05 -1.00
N ASN A 531 -5.45 -3.13 -1.35
CA ASN A 531 -5.94 -3.12 -2.73
C ASN A 531 -7.10 -2.11 -2.91
N VAL A 532 -7.30 -1.66 -4.15
CA VAL A 532 -8.31 -0.63 -4.47
C VAL A 532 -9.72 -1.21 -4.45
N ASP A 533 -9.92 -2.44 -4.94
CA ASP A 533 -11.25 -3.04 -5.05
C ASP A 533 -11.93 -3.20 -3.69
N ALA A 534 -11.20 -3.66 -2.67
CA ALA A 534 -11.73 -3.77 -1.32
C ALA A 534 -12.06 -2.40 -0.71
N ARG A 535 -11.30 -1.35 -1.05
CA ARG A 535 -11.58 0.02 -0.58
C ARG A 535 -12.87 0.53 -1.20
N VAL A 536 -13.03 0.37 -2.51
CA VAL A 536 -14.25 0.75 -3.24
C VAL A 536 -15.45 -0.02 -2.71
N TYR A 537 -15.31 -1.33 -2.46
CA TYR A 537 -16.38 -2.13 -1.89
C TYR A 537 -16.78 -1.65 -0.48
N LEU A 538 -15.80 -1.42 0.41
CA LEU A 538 -16.07 -0.93 1.76
C LEU A 538 -16.69 0.47 1.75
N ASP A 539 -16.18 1.38 0.93
CA ASP A 539 -16.74 2.73 0.74
C ASP A 539 -18.20 2.65 0.27
N GLY A 540 -18.50 1.80 -0.71
CA GLY A 540 -19.88 1.54 -1.15
C GLY A 540 -20.80 1.09 -0.02
N ARG A 541 -20.32 0.20 0.87
CA ARG A 541 -21.08 -0.21 2.07
C ARG A 541 -21.24 0.93 3.06
N CYS A 542 -20.22 1.76 3.26
CA CYS A 542 -20.30 2.93 4.14
C CYS A 542 -21.30 3.99 3.62
N VAL A 543 -21.28 4.27 2.30
CA VAL A 543 -22.27 5.14 1.64
C VAL A 543 -23.67 4.56 1.78
N GLN A 544 -23.84 3.29 1.44
CA GLN A 544 -25.09 2.57 1.58
C GLN A 544 -25.64 2.64 3.02
N HIS A 545 -24.82 2.45 4.04
CA HIS A 545 -25.27 2.41 5.43
C HIS A 545 -25.14 3.75 6.17
N GLN A 546 -24.78 4.83 5.46
CA GLN A 546 -24.53 6.17 6.00
C GLN A 546 -23.58 6.13 7.21
N ARG A 547 -22.49 5.35 7.10
CA ARG A 547 -21.47 5.22 8.16
C ARG A 547 -20.23 6.03 7.80
N PRO A 548 -19.63 6.75 8.77
CA PRO A 548 -18.37 7.41 8.54
C PRO A 548 -17.23 6.41 8.39
N MET A 549 -16.25 6.75 7.57
CA MET A 549 -15.10 5.90 7.27
C MET A 549 -13.80 6.69 7.38
N LEU A 550 -12.81 6.08 8.04
CA LEU A 550 -11.41 6.50 8.01
C LEU A 550 -10.66 5.62 7.01
N GLU A 551 -9.99 6.23 6.05
CA GLU A 551 -9.22 5.53 5.01
C GLU A 551 -7.76 5.98 5.05
N GLY A 552 -6.84 5.03 4.90
CA GLY A 552 -5.42 5.29 4.88
C GLY A 552 -4.67 4.33 3.95
N GLY A 553 -3.63 4.83 3.31
CA GLY A 553 -2.78 4.03 2.43
C GLY A 553 -1.33 4.47 2.43
N THR A 554 -0.43 3.51 2.17
CA THR A 554 1.02 3.72 2.16
C THR A 554 1.67 3.09 0.94
N LEU A 555 2.70 3.74 0.41
CA LEU A 555 3.61 3.22 -0.62
C LEU A 555 5.03 3.67 -0.32
N GLY A 556 5.84 2.80 0.27
CA GLY A 556 7.16 3.14 0.79
C GLY A 556 7.10 4.30 1.78
N CYS A 557 7.77 5.40 1.47
CA CYS A 557 7.76 6.62 2.29
C CYS A 557 6.52 7.51 2.08
N LYS A 558 5.70 7.21 1.06
CA LYS A 558 4.48 7.97 0.71
C LYS A 558 3.30 7.46 1.52
N GLY A 559 2.46 8.36 2.01
CA GLY A 559 1.26 8.04 2.76
C GLY A 559 0.13 9.02 2.48
N HIS A 560 -1.10 8.57 2.63
CA HIS A 560 -2.27 9.45 2.61
C HIS A 560 -3.31 9.02 3.64
N THR A 561 -4.14 9.98 4.05
CA THR A 561 -5.35 9.75 4.86
C THR A 561 -6.52 10.49 4.26
N LEU A 562 -7.68 9.86 4.30
CA LEU A 562 -8.97 10.41 3.88
C LEU A 562 -9.99 10.13 4.98
N VAL A 563 -10.87 11.09 5.21
CA VAL A 563 -12.03 10.92 6.07
C VAL A 563 -13.30 11.12 5.25
N VAL A 564 -14.21 10.15 5.35
CA VAL A 564 -15.50 10.15 4.68
C VAL A 564 -16.58 10.34 5.74
N VAL A 565 -17.28 11.46 5.66
CA VAL A 565 -18.33 11.87 6.61
C VAL A 565 -19.66 11.97 5.89
N PRO A 566 -20.68 11.18 6.28
CA PRO A 566 -21.99 11.18 5.67
C PRO A 566 -22.58 12.59 5.56
N HIS A 567 -23.13 12.92 4.39
CA HIS A 567 -23.74 14.21 4.04
C HIS A 567 -22.81 15.44 4.12
N LEU A 568 -21.51 15.28 4.39
CA LEU A 568 -20.57 16.40 4.54
C LEU A 568 -19.44 16.37 3.51
N THR A 569 -18.82 15.21 3.28
CA THR A 569 -17.67 15.05 2.37
C THR A 569 -18.02 14.20 1.15
N GLU A 570 -17.17 14.25 0.13
CA GLU A 570 -17.13 13.21 -0.90
C GLU A 570 -16.73 11.85 -0.29
N SER A 571 -17.05 10.78 -1.03
CA SER A 571 -16.71 9.39 -0.68
C SER A 571 -15.35 9.04 -1.28
N TYR A 572 -14.82 7.85 -1.00
CA TYR A 572 -13.64 7.37 -1.72
C TYR A 572 -13.95 7.23 -3.22
N GLY A 573 -15.17 6.77 -3.54
CA GLY A 573 -15.69 6.70 -4.89
C GLY A 573 -15.25 5.45 -5.66
N PRO A 574 -15.64 5.33 -6.94
CA PRO A 574 -15.22 4.21 -7.78
C PRO A 574 -13.71 4.23 -7.95
N ALA A 575 -13.15 3.08 -8.36
CA ALA A 575 -11.76 3.02 -8.78
C ALA A 575 -11.56 4.05 -9.90
N LYS A 576 -10.88 5.16 -9.60
CA LYS A 576 -10.38 6.06 -10.64
C LYS A 576 -9.55 5.17 -11.54
N THR A 577 -9.81 5.18 -12.85
CA THR A 577 -8.98 4.46 -13.83
C THR A 577 -7.57 5.01 -13.66
N SER A 578 -6.78 4.39 -12.79
CA SER A 578 -5.35 4.52 -12.86
C SER A 578 -5.04 4.04 -14.26
N SER A 579 -4.23 4.81 -14.98
CA SER A 579 -3.59 4.33 -16.19
C SER A 579 -2.66 3.18 -15.79
N GLY A 580 -3.22 2.04 -15.42
CA GLY A 580 -2.53 0.77 -15.45
C GLY A 580 -2.05 0.68 -16.88
N HIS A 581 -0.75 0.87 -17.07
CA HIS A 581 -0.09 0.54 -18.31
C HIS A 581 -0.12 -0.98 -18.43
N ASP A 582 -1.31 -1.56 -18.62
CA ASP A 582 -1.48 -2.97 -18.93
C ASP A 582 -0.61 -3.22 -20.14
N ILE A 583 0.36 -4.12 -19.97
CA ILE A 583 1.33 -4.40 -21.01
C ILE A 583 0.55 -5.05 -22.15
N PRO A 584 0.63 -4.52 -23.39
CA PRO A 584 -0.08 -5.09 -24.52
C PRO A 584 0.21 -6.59 -24.66
N LEU A 585 -0.81 -7.38 -24.95
CA LEU A 585 -0.67 -8.84 -25.07
C LEU A 585 0.33 -9.22 -26.17
N CYS A 586 0.39 -8.46 -27.26
CA CYS A 586 1.38 -8.67 -28.32
C CYS A 586 2.82 -8.44 -27.83
N THR A 587 3.03 -7.47 -26.93
CA THR A 587 4.32 -7.18 -26.30
C THR A 587 4.72 -8.33 -25.36
N LEU A 588 3.82 -8.82 -24.51
CA LEU A 588 4.09 -9.96 -23.63
C LEU A 588 4.38 -11.25 -24.44
N LYS A 589 3.57 -11.51 -25.47
CA LYS A 589 3.60 -12.76 -26.23
C LYS A 589 4.75 -12.84 -27.25
N ASN A 590 5.10 -11.75 -27.93
CA ASN A 590 6.01 -11.80 -29.09
C ASN A 590 7.14 -10.76 -29.06
N PHE A 591 6.91 -9.58 -28.48
CA PHE A 591 7.84 -8.44 -28.61
C PHE A 591 8.24 -7.79 -27.27
N PRO A 592 8.76 -8.56 -26.29
CA PRO A 592 9.29 -7.98 -25.06
C PRO A 592 10.55 -7.14 -25.38
N HIS A 593 10.72 -6.07 -24.63
CA HIS A 593 11.91 -5.20 -24.72
C HIS A 593 12.37 -4.70 -23.35
N ARG A 594 11.66 -5.09 -22.28
CA ARG A 594 12.00 -4.80 -20.89
C ARG A 594 11.81 -6.04 -20.03
N ILE A 595 12.52 -6.09 -18.90
CA ILE A 595 12.50 -7.22 -17.97
C ILE A 595 11.12 -7.41 -17.31
N GLU A 596 10.34 -6.34 -17.15
CA GLU A 596 8.97 -6.42 -16.64
C GLU A 596 8.06 -7.23 -17.57
N HIS A 597 8.29 -7.16 -18.89
CA HIS A 597 7.49 -7.88 -19.88
C HIS A 597 7.76 -9.39 -19.81
N THR A 598 9.02 -9.79 -19.64
CA THR A 598 9.40 -11.20 -19.51
C THR A 598 9.00 -11.77 -18.15
N LEU A 599 9.01 -10.96 -17.09
CA LEU A 599 8.54 -11.36 -15.75
C LEU A 599 7.02 -11.55 -15.70
N GLN A 600 6.24 -10.63 -16.28
CA GLN A 600 4.79 -10.79 -16.38
C GLN A 600 4.44 -11.99 -17.26
N TRP A 601 5.13 -12.18 -18.40
CA TRP A 601 4.98 -13.38 -19.22
C TRP A 601 5.28 -14.68 -18.44
N ALA A 602 6.34 -14.70 -17.64
CA ALA A 602 6.69 -15.86 -16.83
C ALA A 602 5.62 -16.15 -15.76
N ARG A 603 5.03 -15.10 -15.17
CA ARG A 603 3.92 -15.20 -14.22
C ARG A 603 2.66 -15.76 -14.86
N ASP A 604 2.34 -15.34 -16.09
CA ASP A 604 1.22 -15.86 -16.87
C ASP A 604 1.44 -17.33 -17.25
N GLN A 605 2.68 -17.71 -17.62
CA GLN A 605 3.04 -19.12 -17.85
C GLN A 605 2.85 -19.96 -16.57
N PHE A 606 3.26 -19.44 -15.41
CA PHE A 606 3.05 -20.15 -14.14
C PHE A 606 1.56 -20.36 -13.86
N GLU A 607 0.75 -19.30 -13.97
CA GLU A 607 -0.68 -19.33 -13.68
C GLU A 607 -1.42 -20.31 -14.60
N GLY A 608 -1.14 -20.24 -15.91
CA GLY A 608 -1.77 -21.12 -16.90
C GLY A 608 -1.41 -22.59 -16.71
N LEU A 609 -0.12 -22.90 -16.48
CA LEU A 609 0.37 -24.27 -16.41
C LEU A 609 0.07 -24.94 -15.07
N TYR A 610 0.30 -24.24 -13.96
CA TYR A 610 0.31 -24.86 -12.63
C TYR A 610 -0.93 -24.57 -11.78
N LYS A 611 -1.81 -23.65 -12.21
CA LYS A 611 -3.06 -23.35 -11.51
C LYS A 611 -4.31 -23.57 -12.36
N GLN A 612 -4.48 -22.80 -13.43
CA GLN A 612 -5.69 -22.83 -14.26
C GLN A 612 -5.91 -24.21 -14.90
N THR A 613 -4.85 -24.82 -15.43
CA THR A 613 -4.96 -26.16 -16.03
C THR A 613 -5.43 -27.22 -15.02
N PRO A 614 -4.80 -27.38 -13.84
CA PRO A 614 -5.32 -28.24 -12.77
C PRO A 614 -6.73 -27.91 -12.29
N GLU A 615 -7.08 -26.63 -12.13
CA GLU A 615 -8.45 -26.20 -11.75
C GLU A 615 -9.49 -26.62 -12.78
N ASN A 616 -9.22 -26.39 -14.07
CA ASN A 616 -10.09 -26.79 -15.16
C ASN A 616 -10.27 -28.31 -15.22
N VAL A 617 -9.21 -29.09 -14.99
CA VAL A 617 -9.30 -30.55 -14.88
C VAL A 617 -10.19 -30.96 -13.70
N ASN A 618 -10.00 -30.35 -12.53
CA ASN A 618 -10.80 -30.66 -11.34
C ASN A 618 -12.27 -30.25 -11.50
N LEU A 619 -12.55 -29.11 -12.13
CA LEU A 619 -13.91 -28.67 -12.46
C LEU A 619 -14.55 -29.62 -13.47
N PHE A 620 -13.83 -30.04 -14.52
CA PHE A 620 -14.31 -31.06 -15.45
C PHE A 620 -14.66 -32.38 -14.76
N LEU A 621 -13.86 -32.81 -13.77
CA LEU A 621 -14.10 -34.06 -13.03
C LEU A 621 -15.26 -33.95 -12.02
N SER A 622 -15.58 -32.76 -11.52
CA SER A 622 -16.56 -32.55 -10.45
C SER A 622 -17.90 -31.96 -10.91
N ASP A 623 -17.92 -31.15 -11.98
CA ASP A 623 -19.11 -30.53 -12.55
C ASP A 623 -19.52 -31.20 -13.87
N PRO A 624 -20.62 -31.98 -13.90
CA PRO A 624 -21.13 -32.60 -15.12
C PRO A 624 -21.48 -31.62 -16.24
N LYS A 625 -21.70 -30.33 -15.91
CA LYS A 625 -22.04 -29.26 -16.87
C LYS A 625 -20.83 -28.45 -17.32
N PHE A 626 -19.62 -28.79 -16.90
CA PHE A 626 -18.40 -28.04 -17.23
C PHE A 626 -18.27 -27.83 -18.74
N VAL A 627 -18.33 -28.91 -19.53
CA VAL A 627 -18.16 -28.85 -21.00
C VAL A 627 -19.23 -27.95 -21.64
N GLU A 628 -20.49 -28.07 -21.22
CA GLU A 628 -21.59 -27.24 -21.73
C GLU A 628 -21.35 -25.75 -21.42
N ARG A 629 -20.90 -25.45 -20.21
CA ARG A 629 -20.60 -24.08 -19.76
C ARG A 629 -19.41 -23.49 -20.51
N THR A 630 -18.33 -24.24 -20.66
CA THR A 630 -17.12 -23.79 -21.38
C THR A 630 -17.42 -23.42 -22.83
N LEU A 631 -18.33 -24.14 -23.49
CA LEU A 631 -18.74 -23.83 -24.88
C LEU A 631 -19.48 -22.49 -25.00
N THR A 632 -20.01 -21.93 -23.89
CA THR A 632 -20.67 -20.62 -23.92
C THR A 632 -19.70 -19.43 -23.97
N HIS A 633 -18.41 -19.65 -23.70
CA HIS A 633 -17.37 -18.61 -23.72
C HIS A 633 -16.83 -18.30 -25.14
N GLY A 634 -17.20 -19.10 -26.15
CA GLY A 634 -16.75 -18.95 -27.54
C GLY A 634 -15.85 -20.10 -28.01
N ASP A 635 -15.90 -20.43 -29.30
CA ASP A 635 -15.29 -21.66 -29.85
C ASP A 635 -13.77 -21.76 -29.64
N THR A 636 -13.03 -20.66 -29.86
CA THR A 636 -11.57 -20.66 -29.76
C THR A 636 -11.08 -20.85 -28.31
N GLU A 637 -11.71 -20.15 -27.36
CA GLU A 637 -11.39 -20.27 -25.93
C GLU A 637 -11.80 -21.64 -25.39
N ALA A 638 -12.98 -22.12 -25.78
CA ALA A 638 -13.43 -23.46 -25.42
C ALA A 638 -12.47 -24.54 -25.95
N LEU A 639 -11.92 -24.35 -27.16
CA LEU A 639 -10.95 -25.28 -27.72
C LEU A 639 -9.66 -25.32 -26.90
N GLU A 640 -9.10 -24.16 -26.53
CA GLU A 640 -7.91 -24.09 -25.68
C GLU A 640 -8.12 -24.80 -24.33
N ILE A 641 -9.23 -24.52 -23.65
CA ILE A 641 -9.55 -25.11 -22.34
C ILE A 641 -9.73 -26.63 -22.46
N LEU A 642 -10.57 -27.10 -23.39
CA LEU A 642 -10.88 -28.53 -23.52
C LEU A 642 -9.69 -29.34 -24.05
N GLU A 643 -8.86 -28.79 -24.93
CA GLU A 643 -7.62 -29.44 -25.38
C GLU A 643 -6.61 -29.52 -24.22
N GLY A 644 -6.51 -28.49 -23.38
CA GLY A 644 -5.71 -28.51 -22.15
C GLY A 644 -6.15 -29.60 -21.17
N VAL A 645 -7.46 -29.70 -20.90
CA VAL A 645 -8.02 -30.76 -20.04
C VAL A 645 -7.74 -32.15 -20.64
N TRP A 646 -7.98 -32.35 -21.94
CA TRP A 646 -7.73 -33.63 -22.59
C TRP A 646 -6.25 -34.03 -22.49
N ARG A 647 -5.32 -33.14 -22.82
CA ARG A 647 -3.88 -33.42 -22.79
C ARG A 647 -3.41 -33.79 -21.38
N SER A 648 -3.85 -33.07 -20.36
CA SER A 648 -3.46 -33.34 -18.97
C SER A 648 -3.95 -34.70 -18.44
N LEU A 649 -5.02 -35.24 -19.03
CA LEU A 649 -5.59 -36.53 -18.65
C LEU A 649 -5.01 -37.72 -19.43
N GLN A 650 -4.35 -37.49 -20.56
CA GLN A 650 -3.79 -38.55 -21.40
C GLN A 650 -2.32 -38.82 -21.10
N ASP A 651 -1.91 -40.08 -21.26
CA ASP A 651 -0.52 -40.51 -21.10
C ASP A 651 0.42 -39.83 -22.11
N MET A 652 1.65 -39.51 -21.68
CA MET A 652 2.71 -38.88 -22.50
C MET A 652 3.05 -39.60 -23.83
N GLY A 653 2.65 -40.87 -24.01
CA GLY A 653 2.86 -41.64 -25.24
C GLY A 653 1.73 -41.54 -26.29
N ALA A 654 0.59 -40.93 -25.95
CA ALA A 654 -0.62 -40.86 -26.78
C ALA A 654 -1.08 -39.41 -27.04
N GLU A 655 -0.13 -38.52 -27.37
CA GLU A 655 -0.33 -37.06 -27.48
C GLU A 655 -0.74 -36.36 -26.17
N GLY A 656 -0.70 -37.07 -25.04
CA GLY A 656 -1.01 -36.57 -23.71
C GLY A 656 0.19 -35.95 -22.99
N GLN A 657 -0.07 -35.44 -21.79
CA GLN A 657 0.91 -34.76 -20.94
C GLN A 657 0.98 -35.33 -19.51
N HIS A 658 0.22 -36.36 -19.17
CA HIS A 658 0.18 -36.95 -17.83
C HIS A 658 1.51 -37.69 -17.52
N PRO A 659 2.31 -37.23 -16.53
CA PRO A 659 3.56 -37.89 -16.15
C PRO A 659 3.31 -39.09 -15.24
N LYS A 660 4.05 -40.18 -15.40
CA LYS A 660 3.96 -41.37 -14.53
C LYS A 660 5.14 -41.48 -13.55
N SER A 661 6.24 -40.80 -13.83
CA SER A 661 7.43 -40.80 -12.99
C SER A 661 8.09 -39.42 -12.93
N TRP A 662 9.08 -39.28 -12.04
CA TRP A 662 9.89 -38.06 -11.95
C TRP A 662 10.67 -37.79 -13.25
N GLU A 663 11.15 -38.84 -13.92
CA GLU A 663 11.83 -38.75 -15.20
C GLU A 663 10.92 -38.14 -16.28
N ASP A 664 9.62 -38.47 -16.28
CA ASP A 664 8.64 -37.87 -17.19
C ASP A 664 8.49 -36.36 -16.93
N CYS A 665 8.51 -35.92 -15.68
CA CYS A 665 8.48 -34.49 -15.34
C CYS A 665 9.72 -33.75 -15.86
N VAL A 666 10.91 -34.36 -15.75
CA VAL A 666 12.17 -33.79 -16.29
C VAL A 666 12.15 -33.77 -17.83
N ASN A 667 11.68 -34.84 -18.47
CA ASN A 667 11.48 -34.91 -19.92
C ASN A 667 10.55 -33.78 -20.40
N TRP A 668 9.41 -33.61 -19.73
CA TRP A 668 8.45 -32.56 -20.02
C TRP A 668 9.08 -31.17 -19.89
N ALA A 669 9.78 -30.89 -18.79
CA ALA A 669 10.41 -29.59 -18.54
C ALA A 669 11.47 -29.26 -19.61
N ARG A 670 12.29 -30.24 -20.01
CA ARG A 670 13.29 -30.06 -21.08
C ARG A 670 12.64 -29.82 -22.45
N CYS A 671 11.58 -30.55 -22.80
CA CYS A 671 10.85 -30.33 -24.05
C CYS A 671 10.11 -28.99 -24.05
N LYS A 672 9.57 -28.57 -22.91
CA LYS A 672 8.92 -27.26 -22.74
C LYS A 672 9.94 -26.14 -22.89
N TRP A 673 11.14 -26.29 -22.34
CA TRP A 673 12.25 -25.36 -22.57
C TRP A 673 12.55 -25.21 -24.07
N GLU A 674 12.66 -26.32 -24.81
CA GLU A 674 12.92 -26.27 -26.26
C GLU A 674 11.80 -25.52 -26.99
N SER A 675 10.55 -25.81 -26.63
CA SER A 675 9.40 -25.16 -27.24
C SER A 675 9.48 -23.65 -27.10
N LEU A 676 9.69 -23.15 -25.87
CA LEU A 676 9.54 -21.72 -25.55
C LEU A 676 10.75 -20.88 -26.00
N TYR A 677 11.97 -21.39 -25.82
CA TYR A 677 13.19 -20.60 -25.96
C TYR A 677 13.97 -20.88 -27.25
N SER A 678 13.56 -21.91 -28.00
CA SER A 678 14.14 -22.29 -29.30
C SER A 678 13.06 -22.34 -30.39
N ASN A 679 12.09 -23.24 -30.31
CA ASN A 679 11.13 -23.48 -31.40
C ASN A 679 10.22 -22.29 -31.70
N ASP A 680 9.61 -21.70 -30.67
CA ASP A 680 8.73 -20.54 -30.83
C ASP A 680 9.49 -19.33 -31.40
N ILE A 681 10.78 -19.20 -31.06
CA ILE A 681 11.66 -18.16 -31.60
C ILE A 681 12.01 -18.43 -33.07
N HIS A 682 12.31 -19.68 -33.44
CA HIS A 682 12.48 -20.06 -34.85
C HIS A 682 11.20 -19.80 -35.66
N GLN A 683 10.02 -20.06 -35.09
CA GLN A 683 8.75 -19.76 -35.74
C GLN A 683 8.56 -18.25 -35.92
N LEU A 684 8.89 -17.44 -34.91
CA LEU A 684 8.79 -15.98 -34.96
C LEU A 684 9.73 -15.40 -36.03
N LEU A 685 10.99 -15.84 -36.09
CA LEU A 685 11.96 -15.42 -37.11
C LEU A 685 11.61 -15.91 -38.52
N HIS A 686 10.87 -17.02 -38.64
CA HIS A 686 10.33 -17.46 -39.92
C HIS A 686 9.21 -16.55 -40.42
N CYS A 687 8.34 -16.09 -39.51
CA CYS A 687 7.29 -15.13 -39.84
C CYS A 687 7.84 -13.73 -40.11
N PHE A 688 8.88 -13.30 -39.38
CA PHE A 688 9.52 -12.00 -39.51
C PHE A 688 11.05 -12.15 -39.54
N PRO A 689 11.66 -12.29 -40.72
CA PRO A 689 13.10 -12.43 -40.85
C PRO A 689 13.89 -11.25 -40.23
N PRO A 690 15.14 -11.45 -39.76
CA PRO A 690 15.94 -10.37 -39.16
C PRO A 690 16.14 -9.12 -40.04
N GLY A 691 16.14 -9.30 -41.37
CA GLY A 691 16.26 -8.21 -42.35
C GLY A 691 14.94 -7.65 -42.87
N GLU A 692 13.80 -8.04 -42.29
CA GLU A 692 12.47 -7.61 -42.73
C GLU A 692 12.31 -6.08 -42.61
N VAL A 693 11.65 -5.49 -43.60
CA VAL A 693 11.34 -4.05 -43.63
C VAL A 693 9.83 -3.84 -43.65
N THR A 694 9.36 -2.82 -42.95
CA THR A 694 7.98 -2.37 -42.97
C THR A 694 7.58 -1.81 -44.34
N THR A 695 6.28 -1.60 -44.57
CA THR A 695 5.75 -1.00 -45.81
C THR A 695 6.35 0.37 -46.14
N ASN A 696 6.88 1.08 -45.13
CA ASN A 696 7.51 2.39 -45.27
C ASN A 696 9.03 2.31 -45.48
N GLY A 697 9.60 1.11 -45.64
CA GLY A 697 11.03 0.88 -45.85
C GLY A 697 11.89 0.95 -44.59
N LEU A 698 11.28 1.06 -43.40
CA LEU A 698 12.00 1.06 -42.12
C LEU A 698 12.22 -0.37 -41.62
N PRO A 699 13.34 -0.70 -40.94
CA PRO A 699 13.57 -2.02 -40.36
C PRO A 699 12.44 -2.44 -39.41
N PHE A 700 11.93 -3.67 -39.56
CA PHE A 700 10.87 -4.22 -38.71
C PHE A 700 11.32 -4.34 -37.25
N TRP A 701 12.54 -4.84 -37.03
CA TRP A 701 13.18 -4.98 -35.73
C TRP A 701 13.89 -3.68 -35.33
N SER A 702 13.12 -2.70 -34.89
CA SER A 702 13.62 -1.41 -34.42
C SER A 702 12.78 -0.89 -33.23
N GLY A 703 13.35 0.05 -32.46
CA GLY A 703 12.71 0.62 -31.27
C GLY A 703 12.30 -0.44 -30.24
N THR A 704 11.00 -0.56 -30.00
CA THR A 704 10.40 -1.49 -29.01
C THR A 704 10.35 -2.95 -29.47
N LYS A 705 10.81 -3.26 -30.69
CA LYS A 705 10.89 -4.62 -31.25
C LYS A 705 12.35 -5.07 -31.33
N ARG A 706 12.84 -5.72 -30.27
CA ARG A 706 14.18 -6.34 -30.25
C ARG A 706 14.14 -7.62 -31.09
N CYS A 707 15.09 -7.80 -32.00
CA CYS A 707 15.19 -9.02 -32.82
C CYS A 707 15.64 -10.18 -31.93
N PRO A 708 14.88 -11.28 -31.82
CA PRO A 708 15.26 -12.37 -30.96
C PRO A 708 16.27 -13.32 -31.63
N HIS A 709 16.89 -14.18 -30.83
CA HIS A 709 17.67 -15.32 -31.29
C HIS A 709 17.30 -16.60 -30.52
N PRO A 710 17.27 -17.78 -31.19
CA PRO A 710 16.93 -19.04 -30.53
C PRO A 710 18.09 -19.52 -29.65
N LEU A 711 17.77 -20.01 -28.44
CA LEU A 711 18.78 -20.55 -27.52
C LEU A 711 19.03 -22.03 -27.77
N THR A 712 20.24 -22.47 -27.43
CA THR A 712 20.59 -23.90 -27.37
C THR A 712 20.68 -24.33 -25.91
N PHE A 713 20.03 -25.43 -25.56
CA PHE A 713 20.05 -25.91 -24.18
C PHE A 713 21.46 -26.33 -23.77
N ASP A 714 21.85 -25.91 -22.57
CA ASP A 714 23.15 -26.20 -21.99
C ASP A 714 22.94 -26.56 -20.50
N PRO A 715 23.19 -27.80 -20.08
CA PRO A 715 23.05 -28.21 -18.69
C PRO A 715 24.12 -27.61 -17.75
N ASP A 716 25.20 -27.01 -18.28
CA ASP A 716 26.22 -26.30 -17.50
C ASP A 716 25.86 -24.82 -17.25
N ASN A 717 24.93 -24.26 -18.03
CA ASN A 717 24.36 -22.94 -17.76
C ASN A 717 23.39 -23.02 -16.57
N SER A 718 23.63 -22.19 -15.54
CA SER A 718 22.85 -22.20 -14.31
C SER A 718 21.37 -21.89 -14.54
N THR A 719 21.06 -20.86 -15.35
CA THR A 719 19.68 -20.43 -15.61
C THR A 719 18.90 -21.51 -16.36
N HIS A 720 19.54 -22.19 -17.32
CA HIS A 720 18.95 -23.30 -18.07
C HIS A 720 18.59 -24.45 -17.13
N MET A 721 19.53 -24.81 -16.26
CA MET A 721 19.33 -25.87 -15.28
C MET A 721 18.27 -25.50 -14.24
N ASP A 722 18.26 -24.25 -13.77
CA ASP A 722 17.29 -23.74 -12.80
C ASP A 722 15.86 -23.77 -13.34
N TYR A 723 15.67 -23.45 -14.62
CA TYR A 723 14.37 -23.61 -15.28
C TYR A 723 13.89 -25.05 -15.24
N VAL A 724 14.73 -26.00 -15.67
CA VAL A 724 14.34 -27.43 -15.70
C VAL A 724 14.05 -27.93 -14.29
N MET A 725 14.88 -27.57 -13.32
CA MET A 725 14.70 -27.94 -11.91
C MET A 725 13.36 -27.44 -11.38
N ALA A 726 13.07 -26.15 -11.53
CA ALA A 726 11.84 -25.56 -11.01
C ALA A 726 10.61 -26.08 -11.76
N ALA A 727 10.63 -26.05 -13.10
CA ALA A 727 9.52 -26.49 -13.94
C ALA A 727 9.17 -27.97 -13.71
N ALA A 728 10.17 -28.87 -13.62
CA ALA A 728 9.91 -30.28 -13.37
C ALA A 728 9.33 -30.52 -11.96
N ASN A 729 9.83 -29.82 -10.93
CA ASN A 729 9.30 -29.94 -9.57
C ASN A 729 7.85 -29.45 -9.48
N LEU A 730 7.53 -28.29 -10.06
CA LEU A 730 6.17 -27.75 -10.10
C LEU A 730 5.23 -28.67 -10.89
N TYR A 731 5.69 -29.19 -12.03
CA TYR A 731 4.93 -30.16 -12.81
C TYR A 731 4.69 -31.46 -12.03
N GLY A 732 5.68 -31.94 -11.29
CA GLY A 732 5.51 -33.09 -10.39
C GLY A 732 4.46 -32.82 -9.31
N GLN A 733 4.49 -31.65 -8.67
CA GLN A 733 3.56 -31.26 -7.61
C GLN A 733 2.10 -31.29 -8.07
N ILE A 734 1.77 -30.74 -9.25
CA ILE A 734 0.38 -30.72 -9.74
C ILE A 734 -0.19 -32.12 -10.02
N TYR A 735 0.66 -33.13 -10.21
CA TYR A 735 0.27 -34.55 -10.38
C TYR A 735 0.57 -35.42 -9.14
N GLY A 736 1.06 -34.84 -8.03
CA GLY A 736 1.39 -35.58 -6.81
C GLY A 736 2.67 -36.43 -6.90
N ILE A 737 3.58 -36.13 -7.83
CA ILE A 737 4.87 -36.79 -7.99
C ILE A 737 5.95 -36.02 -7.24
N LYS A 738 6.69 -36.72 -6.36
CA LYS A 738 7.76 -36.11 -5.56
C LYS A 738 9.03 -35.89 -6.40
N GLY A 739 9.45 -34.63 -6.50
CA GLY A 739 10.69 -34.24 -7.17
C GLY A 739 11.93 -34.20 -6.27
N THR A 740 13.01 -33.60 -6.78
CA THR A 740 14.32 -33.47 -6.11
C THR A 740 14.96 -32.10 -6.35
N ARG A 741 15.84 -31.67 -5.43
CA ARG A 741 16.74 -30.51 -5.58
C ARG A 741 18.14 -30.89 -6.06
N ASP A 742 18.41 -32.18 -6.24
CA ASP A 742 19.71 -32.70 -6.64
C ASP A 742 19.95 -32.52 -8.15
N ARG A 743 20.73 -31.48 -8.49
CA ARG A 743 21.09 -31.16 -9.88
C ARG A 743 21.82 -32.31 -10.59
N THR A 744 22.58 -33.15 -9.88
CA THR A 744 23.33 -34.25 -10.51
C THR A 744 22.40 -35.35 -11.02
N LYS A 745 21.35 -35.66 -10.25
CA LYS A 745 20.32 -36.64 -10.66
C LYS A 745 19.51 -36.14 -11.85
N VAL A 746 19.14 -34.86 -11.85
CA VAL A 746 18.40 -34.28 -12.98
C VAL A 746 19.27 -34.23 -14.23
N ARG A 747 20.56 -33.89 -14.12
CA ARG A 747 21.50 -33.94 -15.24
C ARG A 747 21.59 -35.34 -15.87
N ALA A 748 21.69 -36.39 -15.06
CA ALA A 748 21.74 -37.76 -15.56
C ALA A 748 20.48 -38.16 -16.37
N ILE A 749 19.31 -37.65 -15.99
CA ILE A 749 18.07 -37.84 -16.75
C ILE A 749 18.14 -37.04 -18.06
N LEU A 750 18.60 -35.79 -18.01
CA LEU A 750 18.71 -34.87 -19.15
C LEU A 750 19.55 -35.43 -20.31
N GLU A 751 20.60 -36.21 -20.01
CA GLU A 751 21.44 -36.87 -21.03
C GLU A 751 20.69 -37.84 -21.93
N ASN A 752 19.54 -38.36 -21.49
CA ASN A 752 18.76 -39.36 -22.21
C ASN A 752 17.48 -38.79 -22.85
N VAL A 753 17.21 -37.50 -22.69
CA VAL A 753 15.97 -36.87 -23.18
C VAL A 753 16.03 -36.71 -24.69
N LYS A 754 15.02 -37.23 -25.39
CA LYS A 754 14.87 -37.05 -26.83
C LYS A 754 14.03 -35.82 -27.12
N VAL A 755 14.69 -34.78 -27.63
CA VAL A 755 14.03 -33.55 -28.05
C VAL A 755 13.56 -33.69 -29.51
N PRO A 756 12.27 -33.52 -29.81
CA PRO A 756 11.77 -33.56 -31.18
C PRO A 756 12.36 -32.44 -32.04
N SER A 757 12.68 -32.74 -33.31
CA SER A 757 13.08 -31.70 -34.26
C SER A 757 11.90 -30.80 -34.62
N PHE A 758 12.14 -29.50 -34.71
CA PHE A 758 11.12 -28.50 -35.07
C PHE A 758 11.33 -27.95 -36.49
N ILE A 759 10.23 -27.73 -37.21
CA ILE A 759 10.22 -27.09 -38.53
C ILE A 759 9.14 -26.00 -38.48
N PRO A 760 9.49 -24.71 -38.70
CA PRO A 760 8.54 -23.62 -38.76
C PRO A 760 7.45 -23.85 -39.81
N LYS A 761 6.21 -23.46 -39.51
CA LYS A 761 5.06 -23.57 -40.41
C LYS A 761 4.69 -22.20 -40.97
N SER A 762 4.50 -22.12 -42.30
CA SER A 762 4.09 -20.87 -42.96
C SER A 762 2.60 -20.52 -42.76
N SER A 763 1.80 -21.44 -42.22
CA SER A 763 0.38 -21.22 -41.91
C SER A 763 0.15 -20.48 -40.58
N VAL A 764 1.20 -20.27 -39.78
CA VAL A 764 1.09 -19.60 -38.49
C VAL A 764 1.10 -18.09 -38.72
N LYS A 765 0.06 -17.40 -38.23
CA LYS A 765 -0.04 -15.95 -38.24
C LYS A 765 0.25 -15.41 -36.84
N ILE A 766 1.17 -14.45 -36.76
CA ILE A 766 1.53 -13.77 -35.51
C ILE A 766 1.01 -12.34 -35.59
N HIS A 767 0.19 -11.97 -34.62
CA HIS A 767 -0.42 -10.64 -34.54
C HIS A 767 0.60 -9.60 -34.09
N LEU A 768 0.55 -8.42 -34.72
CA LEU A 768 1.42 -7.30 -34.40
C LEU A 768 0.80 -6.35 -33.37
N THR A 769 -0.53 -6.37 -33.23
CA THR A 769 -1.27 -5.52 -32.30
C THR A 769 -2.38 -6.29 -31.58
N ASP A 770 -2.76 -5.83 -30.39
CA ASP A 770 -3.86 -6.41 -29.62
C ASP A 770 -5.20 -6.31 -30.36
N LYS A 771 -5.40 -5.24 -31.14
CA LYS A 771 -6.60 -5.08 -31.99
C LYS A 771 -6.72 -6.21 -33.01
N GLU A 772 -5.64 -6.58 -33.68
CA GLU A 772 -5.63 -7.71 -34.62
C GLU A 772 -5.95 -9.04 -33.92
N MET A 773 -5.48 -9.22 -32.67
CA MET A 773 -5.79 -10.40 -31.87
C MET A 773 -7.27 -10.47 -31.49
N GLU A 774 -7.84 -9.36 -31.03
CA GLU A 774 -9.25 -9.28 -30.64
C GLU A 774 -10.19 -9.47 -31.84
N GLU A 775 -9.87 -8.88 -32.98
CA GLU A 775 -10.66 -9.04 -34.21
C GLU A 775 -10.69 -10.48 -34.70
N GLU A 776 -9.60 -11.26 -34.54
CA GLU A 776 -9.63 -12.70 -34.83
C GLU A 776 -10.34 -13.52 -33.74
N ARG A 777 -10.19 -13.17 -32.45
CA ARG A 777 -10.92 -13.84 -31.36
C ARG A 777 -12.44 -13.68 -31.47
N LYS A 778 -12.92 -12.55 -32.02
CA LYS A 778 -14.35 -12.27 -32.25
C LYS A 778 -14.92 -12.96 -33.49
N LYS A 779 -14.10 -13.57 -34.35
CA LYS A 779 -14.62 -14.37 -35.47
C LYS A 779 -15.13 -15.70 -34.94
N GLU A 780 -16.30 -16.13 -35.41
CA GLU A 780 -16.74 -17.51 -35.20
C GLU A 780 -15.66 -18.48 -35.68
N GLY A 781 -15.42 -19.54 -34.90
CA GLY A 781 -14.44 -20.56 -35.26
C GLY A 781 -14.76 -21.13 -36.64
N ASP A 782 -13.73 -21.25 -37.49
CA ASP A 782 -13.87 -21.90 -38.79
C ASP A 782 -14.31 -23.37 -38.63
N ASP A 783 -14.83 -23.98 -39.68
CA ASP A 783 -15.39 -25.34 -39.65
C ASP A 783 -14.41 -26.37 -39.04
N ALA A 784 -13.11 -26.15 -39.19
CA ALA A 784 -12.05 -26.95 -38.59
C ALA A 784 -12.01 -26.87 -37.04
N VAL A 785 -12.24 -25.70 -36.45
CA VAL A 785 -12.27 -25.49 -34.98
C VAL A 785 -13.49 -26.20 -34.40
N LYS A 786 -14.66 -26.02 -35.02
CA LYS A 786 -15.91 -26.67 -34.61
C LYS A 786 -15.80 -28.20 -34.70
N ALA A 787 -15.21 -28.72 -35.78
CA ALA A 787 -14.95 -30.15 -35.94
C ALA A 787 -14.02 -30.72 -34.85
N ARG A 788 -12.97 -29.97 -34.47
CA ARG A 788 -12.04 -30.37 -33.39
C ARG A 788 -12.72 -30.34 -32.03
N LEU A 789 -13.54 -29.33 -31.74
CA LEU A 789 -14.35 -29.27 -30.52
C LEU A 789 -15.28 -30.47 -30.40
N ASP A 790 -15.95 -30.87 -31.48
CA ASP A 790 -16.85 -32.04 -31.47
C ASP A 790 -16.09 -33.37 -31.34
N GLU A 791 -14.85 -33.43 -31.82
CA GLU A 791 -13.94 -34.54 -31.52
C GLU A 791 -13.58 -34.58 -30.02
N LEU A 792 -13.17 -33.45 -29.43
CA LEU A 792 -12.81 -33.35 -28.02
C LEU A 792 -13.99 -33.67 -27.10
N LYS A 793 -15.20 -33.19 -27.40
CA LYS A 793 -16.42 -33.54 -26.63
C LYS A 793 -16.63 -35.05 -26.56
N ARG A 794 -16.44 -35.76 -27.69
CA ARG A 794 -16.56 -37.22 -27.76
C ARG A 794 -15.44 -37.93 -27.00
N LYS A 795 -14.21 -37.41 -27.08
CA LYS A 795 -13.06 -37.95 -26.34
C LYS A 795 -13.24 -37.79 -24.83
N LEU A 796 -13.60 -36.58 -24.38
CA LEU A 796 -13.76 -36.25 -22.96
C LEU A 796 -14.94 -37.01 -22.32
N SER A 797 -16.03 -37.25 -23.04
CA SER A 797 -17.15 -38.05 -22.51
C SER A 797 -16.82 -39.51 -22.23
N SER A 798 -15.68 -40.01 -22.76
CA SER A 798 -15.22 -41.38 -22.56
C SER A 798 -14.23 -41.54 -21.38
N VAL A 799 -13.78 -40.44 -20.78
CA VAL A 799 -12.83 -40.46 -19.66
C VAL A 799 -13.51 -41.01 -18.39
N LYS A 800 -12.93 -42.06 -17.79
CA LYS A 800 -13.41 -42.65 -16.52
C LYS A 800 -12.25 -42.83 -15.54
N GLY A 801 -12.42 -42.39 -14.29
CA GLY A 801 -11.54 -42.75 -13.18
C GLY A 801 -10.17 -42.06 -13.15
N SER A 802 -10.10 -40.77 -13.50
CA SER A 802 -8.85 -39.99 -13.34
C SER A 802 -8.65 -39.51 -11.90
N SER A 803 -7.38 -39.41 -11.49
CA SER A 803 -6.98 -38.73 -10.26
C SER A 803 -7.17 -37.22 -10.39
N GLN A 804 -7.55 -36.58 -9.27
CA GLN A 804 -7.59 -35.14 -9.11
C GLN A 804 -6.17 -34.56 -9.23
N MET A 805 -6.05 -33.35 -9.79
CA MET A 805 -4.79 -32.59 -9.84
C MET A 805 -4.70 -31.59 -8.68
N TYR A 806 -3.51 -31.12 -8.37
CA TYR A 806 -3.24 -30.19 -7.27
C TYR A 806 -2.86 -28.81 -7.81
N PRO A 807 -3.81 -27.87 -7.99
CA PRO A 807 -3.47 -26.51 -8.41
C PRO A 807 -2.52 -25.84 -7.41
N LEU A 808 -1.57 -25.05 -7.92
CA LEU A 808 -0.60 -24.32 -7.12
C LEU A 808 -0.94 -22.82 -7.11
N ASP A 809 -1.31 -22.31 -5.93
CA ASP A 809 -1.38 -20.87 -5.72
C ASP A 809 0.02 -20.27 -5.62
N PHE A 810 0.26 -19.19 -6.36
CA PHE A 810 1.55 -18.52 -6.37
C PHE A 810 1.86 -17.89 -5.01
N GLU A 811 2.72 -18.54 -4.25
CA GLU A 811 3.34 -18.00 -3.03
C GLU A 811 4.75 -17.48 -3.32
N LYS A 812 4.97 -16.18 -3.09
CA LYS A 812 6.24 -15.45 -3.34
C LYS A 812 7.16 -15.42 -2.11
N ASP A 813 6.61 -15.60 -0.91
CA ASP A 813 7.30 -15.45 0.36
C ASP A 813 7.81 -16.78 0.95
N ASP A 814 7.62 -17.88 0.23
CA ASP A 814 8.25 -19.18 0.48
C ASP A 814 9.32 -19.49 -0.57
N ASP A 815 10.59 -19.42 -0.18
CA ASP A 815 11.72 -19.72 -1.06
C ASP A 815 11.92 -21.23 -1.32
N THR A 816 11.12 -22.09 -0.71
CA THR A 816 11.26 -23.56 -0.79
C THR A 816 10.30 -24.22 -1.79
N ASN A 817 9.30 -23.50 -2.30
CA ASN A 817 8.25 -24.02 -3.17
C ASN A 817 8.56 -24.02 -4.68
N PHE A 818 9.70 -23.45 -5.10
CA PHE A 818 10.13 -23.28 -6.50
C PHE A 818 9.35 -22.26 -7.35
N HIS A 819 8.41 -21.50 -6.77
CA HIS A 819 7.61 -20.53 -7.53
C HIS A 819 8.47 -19.40 -8.07
N VAL A 820 9.16 -18.67 -7.19
CA VAL A 820 10.06 -17.57 -7.60
C VAL A 820 11.25 -18.12 -8.40
N ASP A 821 11.74 -19.31 -8.08
CA ASP A 821 12.81 -20.00 -8.84
C ASP A 821 12.40 -20.14 -10.32
N TYR A 822 11.18 -20.63 -10.58
CA TYR A 822 10.62 -20.77 -11.92
C TYR A 822 10.48 -19.42 -12.62
N ILE A 823 9.89 -18.42 -11.96
CA ILE A 823 9.68 -17.10 -12.55
C ILE A 823 10.99 -16.45 -12.98
N VAL A 824 12.00 -16.46 -12.11
CA VAL A 824 13.33 -15.89 -12.39
C VAL A 824 13.96 -16.58 -13.60
N ALA A 825 14.05 -17.90 -13.56
CA ALA A 825 14.69 -18.66 -14.63
C ALA A 825 13.92 -18.52 -15.95
N ALA A 826 12.59 -18.63 -15.92
CA ALA A 826 11.75 -18.53 -17.10
C ALA A 826 11.80 -17.14 -17.75
N SER A 827 11.81 -16.08 -16.93
CA SER A 827 11.95 -14.71 -17.39
C SER A 827 13.34 -14.44 -17.96
N ASN A 828 14.41 -14.83 -17.25
CA ASN A 828 15.79 -14.53 -17.68
C ASN A 828 16.19 -15.27 -18.96
N LEU A 829 15.69 -16.49 -19.17
CA LEU A 829 15.83 -17.19 -20.46
C LEU A 829 15.17 -16.42 -21.61
N ARG A 830 13.96 -15.90 -21.38
CA ARG A 830 13.26 -15.08 -22.37
C ARG A 830 13.94 -13.72 -22.54
N ALA A 831 14.54 -13.16 -21.48
CA ALA A 831 15.31 -11.94 -21.57
C ALA A 831 16.54 -12.16 -22.48
N GLU A 832 17.24 -13.29 -22.32
CA GLU A 832 18.36 -13.70 -23.18
C GLU A 832 17.94 -13.83 -24.65
N ASN A 833 16.78 -14.42 -24.95
CA ASN A 833 16.27 -14.50 -26.33
C ASN A 833 16.21 -13.13 -27.03
N TYR A 834 15.94 -12.05 -26.31
CA TYR A 834 15.71 -10.70 -26.86
C TYR A 834 16.81 -9.70 -26.48
N ASP A 835 17.95 -10.19 -25.97
CA ASP A 835 19.06 -9.38 -25.47
C ASP A 835 18.64 -8.33 -24.43
N ILE A 836 17.69 -8.69 -23.55
CA ILE A 836 17.23 -7.85 -22.44
C ILE A 836 18.09 -8.15 -21.22
N PRO A 837 18.56 -7.14 -20.46
CA PRO A 837 19.29 -7.35 -19.23
C PRO A 837 18.49 -8.21 -18.22
N PRO A 838 19.07 -9.28 -17.65
CA PRO A 838 18.36 -10.15 -16.71
C PRO A 838 18.10 -9.43 -15.37
N ALA A 839 17.06 -9.86 -14.66
CA ALA A 839 16.80 -9.44 -13.29
C ALA A 839 17.31 -10.49 -12.30
N ASP A 840 17.80 -10.02 -11.15
CA ASP A 840 18.07 -10.91 -10.02
C ASP A 840 16.78 -11.43 -9.37
N ARG A 841 16.91 -12.32 -8.38
CA ARG A 841 15.79 -12.89 -7.64
C ARG A 841 14.97 -11.81 -6.92
N HIS A 842 15.63 -10.83 -6.32
CA HIS A 842 15.01 -9.80 -5.49
C HIS A 842 14.14 -8.85 -6.32
N GLN A 843 14.65 -8.38 -7.46
CA GLN A 843 13.92 -7.58 -8.44
C GLN A 843 12.79 -8.39 -9.08
N SER A 844 13.04 -9.65 -9.45
CA SER A 844 12.02 -10.53 -10.04
C SER A 844 10.86 -10.78 -9.09
N LYS A 845 11.16 -11.07 -7.82
CA LYS A 845 10.17 -11.25 -6.75
C LYS A 845 9.34 -9.98 -6.53
N ARG A 846 9.95 -8.79 -6.61
CA ARG A 846 9.24 -7.50 -6.51
C ARG A 846 8.15 -7.37 -7.57
N ILE A 847 8.56 -7.55 -8.83
CA ILE A 847 7.73 -7.26 -10.00
C ILE A 847 6.66 -8.35 -10.16
N ALA A 848 7.07 -9.63 -10.19
CA ALA A 848 6.14 -10.74 -10.39
C ALA A 848 5.21 -10.97 -9.19
N GLY A 849 5.68 -10.68 -7.98
CA GLY A 849 4.88 -10.73 -6.76
C GLY A 849 4.03 -9.49 -6.50
N ARG A 850 4.07 -8.48 -7.39
CA ARG A 850 3.42 -7.17 -7.24
C ARG A 850 3.62 -6.59 -5.83
N ILE A 851 4.84 -6.70 -5.33
CA ILE A 851 5.18 -6.34 -3.96
C ILE A 851 5.11 -4.82 -3.82
N ILE A 852 4.19 -4.37 -2.97
CA ILE A 852 4.10 -2.97 -2.53
C ILE A 852 5.21 -2.72 -1.50
N PRO A 853 6.16 -1.80 -1.76
CA PRO A 853 7.15 -1.35 -0.77
C PRO A 853 6.44 -0.75 0.46
N ALA A 854 6.94 -1.04 1.65
CA ALA A 854 6.34 -0.56 2.89
C ALA A 854 7.35 -0.50 4.03
N ILE A 855 7.18 0.47 4.93
CA ILE A 855 8.03 0.68 6.10
C ILE A 855 7.17 1.10 7.32
N ALA A 856 7.61 0.74 8.53
CA ALA A 856 6.87 0.98 9.77
C ALA A 856 6.67 2.47 10.09
N THR A 857 7.64 3.32 9.73
CA THR A 857 7.63 4.77 9.97
C THR A 857 6.43 5.46 9.32
N THR A 858 6.26 5.30 8.01
CA THR A 858 5.13 5.86 7.26
C THR A 858 3.79 5.29 7.73
N THR A 859 3.77 3.99 8.07
CA THR A 859 2.57 3.32 8.59
C THR A 859 2.10 3.95 9.91
N ALA A 860 3.02 4.14 10.86
CA ALA A 860 2.73 4.78 12.14
C ALA A 860 2.26 6.24 11.94
N ALA A 861 2.91 6.97 11.02
CA ALA A 861 2.55 8.35 10.73
C ALA A 861 1.12 8.47 10.18
N VAL A 862 0.75 7.62 9.20
CA VAL A 862 -0.59 7.57 8.61
C VAL A 862 -1.64 7.17 9.66
N ALA A 863 -1.40 6.13 10.45
CA ALA A 863 -2.34 5.71 11.48
C ALA A 863 -2.56 6.78 12.57
N GLY A 864 -1.52 7.50 12.95
CA GLY A 864 -1.62 8.65 13.85
C GLY A 864 -2.56 9.73 13.30
N LEU A 865 -2.38 10.12 12.04
CA LEU A 865 -3.26 11.10 11.37
C LEU A 865 -4.71 10.61 11.25
N MET A 866 -4.93 9.33 10.93
CA MET A 866 -6.29 8.74 10.90
C MET A 866 -6.98 8.84 12.27
N CYS A 867 -6.26 8.58 13.36
CA CYS A 867 -6.82 8.66 14.71
C CYS A 867 -7.04 10.10 15.20
N LEU A 868 -6.38 11.11 14.62
CA LEU A 868 -6.75 12.51 14.86
C LEU A 868 -8.11 12.84 14.24
N GLU A 869 -8.38 12.37 13.02
CA GLU A 869 -9.70 12.51 12.39
C GLU A 869 -10.79 11.69 13.12
N LEU A 870 -10.43 10.54 13.71
CA LEU A 870 -11.31 9.77 14.58
C LEU A 870 -11.86 10.60 15.75
N PHE A 871 -11.02 11.40 16.41
CA PHE A 871 -11.50 12.25 17.51
C PHE A 871 -12.62 13.20 17.05
N LYS A 872 -12.53 13.72 15.82
CA LYS A 872 -13.53 14.63 15.24
C LYS A 872 -14.83 13.90 14.88
N LEU A 873 -14.72 12.68 14.35
CA LEU A 873 -15.86 11.80 14.08
C LEU A 873 -16.63 11.47 15.35
N VAL A 874 -15.93 11.05 16.40
CA VAL A 874 -16.56 10.72 17.70
C VAL A 874 -17.16 11.95 18.34
N GLN A 875 -16.56 13.13 18.21
CA GLN A 875 -17.18 14.41 18.64
C GLN A 875 -18.33 14.85 17.73
N SER A 876 -18.53 14.21 16.58
CA SER A 876 -19.59 14.52 15.62
C SER A 876 -19.46 15.91 15.01
N HIS A 877 -18.23 16.35 14.73
CA HIS A 877 -17.94 17.65 14.10
C HIS A 877 -18.74 17.82 12.81
N LYS A 878 -19.35 19.01 12.64
CA LYS A 878 -20.25 19.35 11.54
C LYS A 878 -19.61 20.27 10.52
N LYS A 879 -18.55 21.01 10.88
CA LYS A 879 -17.85 21.91 9.97
C LYS A 879 -16.84 21.09 9.18
N ILE A 880 -16.96 21.12 7.85
CA ILE A 880 -15.98 20.46 6.97
C ILE A 880 -14.56 20.99 7.17
N SER A 881 -14.43 22.26 7.58
CA SER A 881 -13.16 22.92 7.88
C SER A 881 -12.44 22.33 9.11
N SER A 882 -13.12 21.51 9.92
CA SER A 882 -12.51 20.79 11.03
C SER A 882 -11.71 19.57 10.56
N TYR A 883 -12.12 18.96 9.44
CA TYR A 883 -11.50 17.74 8.93
C TYR A 883 -10.28 18.03 8.03
N ARG A 884 -9.37 17.07 7.92
CA ARG A 884 -8.22 17.13 6.99
C ARG A 884 -8.05 15.82 6.23
N THR A 885 -7.76 15.95 4.94
CA THR A 885 -7.13 14.93 4.11
C THR A 885 -5.64 15.23 4.11
N ALA A 886 -4.82 14.24 4.44
CA ALA A 886 -3.37 14.43 4.49
C ALA A 886 -2.65 13.60 3.42
N TYR A 887 -1.61 14.18 2.83
CA TYR A 887 -0.65 13.53 1.96
C TYR A 887 0.76 13.80 2.49
N LEU A 888 1.56 12.76 2.61
CA LEU A 888 2.93 12.87 3.09
C LEU A 888 3.87 12.03 2.24
N ASN A 889 5.12 12.48 2.09
CA ASN A 889 6.20 11.67 1.57
C ASN A 889 7.43 11.89 2.44
N LEU A 890 7.73 10.94 3.31
CA LEU A 890 8.84 11.06 4.27
C LEU A 890 10.23 10.92 3.64
N ALA A 891 10.33 10.52 2.36
CA ALA A 891 11.61 10.53 1.63
C ALA A 891 12.05 11.96 1.28
N VAL A 892 11.12 12.90 1.31
CA VAL A 892 11.36 14.31 1.07
C VAL A 892 10.69 15.13 2.19
N GLN A 893 10.85 16.44 2.16
CA GLN A 893 10.22 17.34 3.13
C GLN A 893 8.80 17.71 2.66
N TYR A 894 7.92 16.71 2.47
CA TYR A 894 6.59 16.92 1.89
C TYR A 894 5.45 16.51 2.81
N PHE A 895 4.67 17.51 3.24
CA PHE A 895 3.44 17.35 4.02
C PHE A 895 2.39 18.32 3.47
N VAL A 896 1.26 17.79 3.04
CA VAL A 896 0.12 18.57 2.55
C VAL A 896 -1.11 18.13 3.31
N LEU A 897 -1.78 19.07 3.95
CA LEU A 897 -3.08 18.86 4.59
C LEU A 897 -4.08 19.79 3.92
N SER A 898 -5.18 19.21 3.43
CA SER A 898 -6.24 19.96 2.79
C SER A 898 -7.57 19.64 3.43
N GLN A 899 -8.49 20.61 3.42
CA GLN A 899 -9.88 20.31 3.70
C GLN A 899 -10.39 19.24 2.71
N PRO A 900 -11.20 18.26 3.16
CA PRO A 900 -11.88 17.34 2.24
C PRO A 900 -12.80 18.07 1.27
N SER A 901 -13.08 17.47 0.11
CA SER A 901 -14.07 18.03 -0.82
C SER A 901 -15.49 17.78 -0.32
N HIS A 902 -16.40 18.69 -0.67
CA HIS A 902 -17.84 18.44 -0.54
C HIS A 902 -18.29 17.38 -1.55
N PRO A 903 -19.36 16.63 -1.26
CA PRO A 903 -19.93 15.70 -2.22
C PRO A 903 -20.42 16.46 -3.45
N GLN A 904 -20.24 15.86 -4.63
CA GLN A 904 -20.77 16.40 -5.87
C GLN A 904 -22.30 16.48 -5.80
N ARG A 905 -22.85 17.60 -6.25
CA ARG A 905 -24.29 17.84 -6.30
C ARG A 905 -24.80 17.59 -7.71
N PHE A 906 -25.92 16.90 -7.81
CA PHE A 906 -26.67 16.71 -9.05
C PHE A 906 -28.15 17.09 -8.82
N GLU A 907 -28.89 17.30 -9.90
CA GLU A 907 -30.29 17.72 -9.84
C GLU A 907 -31.19 16.65 -10.44
N VAL A 908 -32.33 16.41 -9.80
CA VAL A 908 -33.42 15.56 -10.33
C VAL A 908 -34.72 16.33 -10.16
N ALA A 909 -35.38 16.64 -11.28
CA ALA A 909 -36.60 17.44 -11.33
C ALA A 909 -36.48 18.79 -10.56
N GLY A 910 -35.32 19.45 -10.68
CA GLY A 910 -35.02 20.73 -10.02
C GLY A 910 -34.69 20.65 -8.52
N ASN A 911 -34.72 19.47 -7.90
CA ASN A 911 -34.26 19.25 -6.52
C ASN A 911 -32.79 18.82 -6.51
N LYS A 912 -32.02 19.31 -5.53
CA LYS A 912 -30.58 19.03 -5.41
C LYS A 912 -30.32 17.84 -4.51
N TYR A 913 -29.53 16.91 -5.02
CA TYR A 913 -29.10 15.69 -4.34
C TYR A 913 -27.58 15.54 -4.41
N THR A 914 -27.09 14.59 -3.63
CA THR A 914 -25.70 14.15 -3.55
C THR A 914 -25.68 12.62 -3.50
N GLN A 915 -24.48 12.04 -3.58
CA GLN A 915 -24.27 10.59 -3.41
C GLN A 915 -24.78 10.02 -2.07
N TRP A 916 -25.04 10.87 -1.07
CA TRP A 916 -25.51 10.47 0.26
C TRP A 916 -27.02 10.44 0.39
N ASP A 917 -27.74 10.99 -0.60
CA ASP A 917 -29.19 11.07 -0.57
C ASP A 917 -29.79 9.79 -1.17
N ASP A 918 -30.87 9.31 -0.55
CA ASP A 918 -31.62 8.14 -0.99
C ASP A 918 -33.13 8.36 -0.82
N PHE A 919 -33.94 7.57 -1.53
CA PHE A 919 -35.37 7.49 -1.31
C PHE A 919 -35.69 6.27 -0.43
N LEU A 920 -35.63 6.45 0.89
CA LEU A 920 -36.01 5.41 1.84
C LEU A 920 -37.53 5.13 1.80
N VAL A 921 -37.87 3.87 1.52
CA VAL A 921 -39.23 3.35 1.48
C VAL A 921 -39.36 2.19 2.45
N GLU A 922 -40.24 2.34 3.45
CA GLU A 922 -40.68 1.22 4.28
C GLU A 922 -41.61 0.35 3.43
N GLY A 923 -41.20 -0.87 3.10
CA GLY A 923 -41.90 -1.73 2.13
C GLY A 923 -43.23 -2.31 2.61
N ARG A 924 -43.78 -1.79 3.71
CA ARG A 924 -45.07 -2.18 4.28
C ARG A 924 -46.11 -1.09 4.02
N ARG A 925 -47.30 -1.51 3.62
CA ARG A 925 -48.50 -0.67 3.62
C ARG A 925 -49.06 -0.53 5.03
N ASP A 926 -50.04 0.36 5.20
CA ASP A 926 -50.75 0.58 6.47
C ASP A 926 -51.39 -0.71 7.03
N ASP A 927 -51.77 -1.65 6.15
CA ASP A 927 -52.33 -2.96 6.51
C ASP A 927 -51.27 -4.03 6.84
N GLN A 928 -50.00 -3.63 6.98
CA GLN A 928 -48.83 -4.50 7.24
C GLN A 928 -48.48 -5.49 6.12
N GLN A 929 -49.12 -5.40 4.95
CA GLN A 929 -48.73 -6.18 3.78
C GLN A 929 -47.58 -5.52 3.01
N GLU A 930 -46.80 -6.33 2.29
CA GLU A 930 -45.77 -5.81 1.39
C GLU A 930 -46.39 -4.94 0.30
N MET A 931 -45.74 -3.83 -0.02
CA MET A 931 -46.13 -2.99 -1.17
C MET A 931 -46.03 -3.76 -2.48
N THR A 932 -47.00 -3.53 -3.37
CA THR A 932 -46.87 -3.92 -4.77
C THR A 932 -45.98 -2.93 -5.53
N LEU A 933 -45.55 -3.28 -6.76
CA LEU A 933 -44.84 -2.33 -7.62
C LEU A 933 -45.69 -1.07 -7.89
N ALA A 934 -47.01 -1.21 -8.05
CA ALA A 934 -47.92 -0.07 -8.18
C ALA A 934 -47.91 0.82 -6.93
N ASP A 935 -47.96 0.22 -5.73
CA ASP A 935 -47.92 0.96 -4.46
C ASP A 935 -46.61 1.74 -4.32
N LEU A 936 -45.47 1.12 -4.67
CA LEU A 936 -44.15 1.76 -4.64
C LEU A 936 -44.07 2.96 -5.59
N ILE A 937 -44.50 2.78 -6.84
CA ILE A 937 -44.51 3.85 -7.86
C ILE A 937 -45.40 5.01 -7.40
N GLN A 938 -46.58 4.70 -6.89
CA GLN A 938 -47.51 5.71 -6.37
C GLN A 938 -46.92 6.45 -5.16
N TYR A 939 -46.28 5.73 -4.24
CA TYR A 939 -45.64 6.33 -3.07
C TYR A 939 -44.54 7.33 -3.46
N ILE A 940 -43.68 6.98 -4.41
CA ILE A 940 -42.62 7.88 -4.88
C ILE A 940 -43.22 9.14 -5.52
N LYS A 941 -44.29 8.97 -6.32
CA LYS A 941 -45.02 10.08 -6.92
C LYS A 941 -45.68 11.00 -5.89
N GLU A 942 -46.35 10.45 -4.89
CA GLU A 942 -47.05 11.24 -3.86
C GLU A 942 -46.09 11.94 -2.91
N LYS A 943 -45.02 11.26 -2.50
CA LYS A 943 -44.09 11.77 -1.49
C LYS A 943 -43.04 12.71 -2.08
N TYR A 944 -42.51 12.39 -3.26
CA TYR A 944 -41.40 13.12 -3.86
C TYR A 944 -41.80 13.90 -5.13
N GLY A 945 -43.02 13.72 -5.63
CA GLY A 945 -43.48 14.40 -6.85
C GLY A 945 -42.82 13.89 -8.13
N LEU A 946 -42.27 12.68 -8.11
CA LEU A 946 -41.51 12.09 -9.21
C LEU A 946 -42.25 10.89 -9.82
N THR A 947 -42.38 10.85 -11.14
CA THR A 947 -43.07 9.77 -11.86
C THR A 947 -42.04 8.77 -12.39
N ILE A 948 -42.03 7.56 -11.83
CA ILE A 948 -41.11 6.49 -12.26
C ILE A 948 -41.50 6.01 -13.66
N CYS A 949 -40.58 6.11 -14.62
CA CYS A 949 -40.74 5.60 -15.99
C CYS A 949 -40.13 4.19 -16.14
N SER A 950 -38.95 3.97 -15.54
CA SER A 950 -38.32 2.64 -15.44
C SER A 950 -37.76 2.41 -14.05
N LEU A 951 -37.68 1.15 -13.63
CA LEU A 951 -37.15 0.73 -12.34
C LEU A 951 -36.31 -0.54 -12.51
N PHE A 952 -35.11 -0.53 -11.96
CA PHE A 952 -34.14 -1.61 -12.11
C PHE A 952 -33.69 -2.15 -10.75
N TYR A 953 -33.32 -3.43 -10.72
CA TYR A 953 -32.60 -4.06 -9.62
C TYR A 953 -31.34 -4.73 -10.18
N GLY A 954 -30.18 -4.15 -9.90
CA GLY A 954 -28.97 -4.44 -10.66
C GLY A 954 -29.21 -4.18 -12.15
N PHE A 955 -28.90 -5.15 -13.00
CA PHE A 955 -29.15 -5.08 -14.45
C PHE A 955 -30.57 -5.51 -14.86
N ALA A 956 -31.40 -5.97 -13.92
CA ALA A 956 -32.72 -6.52 -14.22
C ALA A 956 -33.79 -5.43 -14.21
N ILE A 957 -34.60 -5.38 -15.27
CA ILE A 957 -35.72 -4.44 -15.42
C ILE A 957 -36.91 -4.95 -14.60
N LEU A 958 -37.29 -4.23 -13.54
CA LEU A 958 -38.50 -4.50 -12.77
C LEU A 958 -39.73 -3.90 -13.44
N TYR A 959 -39.61 -2.66 -13.90
CA TYR A 959 -40.67 -1.88 -14.54
C TYR A 959 -40.09 -1.00 -15.65
N ASN A 960 -40.82 -0.82 -16.74
CA ASN A 960 -40.47 0.02 -17.90
C ASN A 960 -41.75 0.48 -18.66
N GLY A 961 -42.83 0.75 -17.91
CA GLY A 961 -44.13 1.15 -18.49
C GLY A 961 -45.11 0.01 -18.80
N HIS A 962 -44.71 -1.26 -18.71
CA HIS A 962 -45.64 -2.39 -18.90
C HIS A 962 -46.41 -2.73 -17.60
N GLU A 963 -47.73 -2.94 -17.72
CA GLU A 963 -48.62 -3.15 -16.56
C GLU A 963 -48.53 -4.57 -15.93
N ASP A 964 -47.90 -5.53 -16.61
CA ASP A 964 -47.97 -6.97 -16.31
C ASP A 964 -47.49 -7.34 -14.89
N ARG A 965 -46.63 -6.53 -14.28
CA ARG A 965 -46.02 -6.78 -12.96
C ARG A 965 -46.50 -5.82 -11.87
N LEU A 966 -47.32 -4.82 -12.19
CA LEU A 966 -47.71 -3.75 -11.26
C LEU A 966 -48.40 -4.26 -9.99
N LYS A 967 -49.16 -5.36 -10.10
CA LYS A 967 -49.88 -5.98 -8.98
C LYS A 967 -49.03 -6.95 -8.16
N MET A 968 -47.80 -7.26 -8.60
CA MET A 968 -46.88 -8.14 -7.87
C MET A 968 -46.27 -7.39 -6.69
N ARG A 969 -45.98 -8.12 -5.60
CA ARG A 969 -45.13 -7.61 -4.53
C ARG A 969 -43.74 -7.29 -5.08
N VAL A 970 -43.08 -6.26 -4.53
CA VAL A 970 -41.74 -5.86 -5.00
C VAL A 970 -40.76 -7.04 -4.92
N SER A 971 -40.75 -7.79 -3.83
CA SER A 971 -39.90 -8.98 -3.68
C SER A 971 -40.19 -10.08 -4.71
N GLU A 972 -41.45 -10.32 -5.04
CA GLU A 972 -41.86 -11.31 -6.06
C GLU A 972 -41.43 -10.89 -7.47
N ALA A 973 -41.55 -9.60 -7.78
CA ALA A 973 -41.09 -9.05 -9.05
C ALA A 973 -39.57 -9.22 -9.20
N VAL A 974 -38.80 -8.92 -8.14
CA VAL A 974 -37.35 -9.16 -8.13
C VAL A 974 -37.03 -10.62 -8.42
N LYS A 975 -37.64 -11.56 -7.67
CA LYS A 975 -37.39 -13.00 -7.87
C LYS A 975 -37.69 -13.48 -9.29
N LEU A 976 -38.77 -12.96 -9.88
CA LEU A 976 -39.17 -13.30 -11.24
C LEU A 976 -38.11 -12.87 -12.28
N VAL A 977 -37.60 -11.64 -12.16
CA VAL A 977 -36.68 -11.07 -13.17
C VAL A 977 -35.25 -11.57 -13.00
N THR A 978 -34.80 -11.80 -11.77
CA THR A 978 -33.46 -12.33 -11.49
C THR A 978 -33.39 -13.85 -11.61
N LYS A 979 -34.56 -14.53 -11.59
CA LYS A 979 -34.68 -15.99 -11.48
C LYS A 979 -33.94 -16.56 -10.26
N ALA A 980 -33.80 -15.76 -9.21
CA ALA A 980 -33.10 -16.12 -7.98
C ALA A 980 -33.88 -15.63 -6.77
N ASP A 981 -33.85 -16.41 -5.68
CA ASP A 981 -34.40 -15.97 -4.40
C ASP A 981 -33.60 -14.82 -3.80
N ILE A 982 -34.29 -13.94 -3.07
CA ILE A 982 -33.64 -12.88 -2.28
C ILE A 982 -33.01 -13.53 -1.05
N PRO A 983 -31.70 -13.34 -0.79
CA PRO A 983 -31.04 -13.93 0.37
C PRO A 983 -31.70 -13.51 1.69
N PRO A 984 -31.88 -14.42 2.68
CA PRO A 984 -32.59 -14.10 3.93
C PRO A 984 -31.96 -12.97 4.77
N HIS A 985 -30.65 -12.74 4.63
CA HIS A 985 -29.92 -11.67 5.31
C HIS A 985 -30.15 -10.29 4.68
N LYS A 986 -30.68 -10.22 3.45
CA LYS A 986 -30.91 -8.96 2.75
C LYS A 986 -32.16 -8.29 3.30
N LYS A 987 -31.99 -7.12 3.92
CA LYS A 987 -33.08 -6.32 4.52
C LYS A 987 -33.54 -5.15 3.64
N ILE A 988 -32.69 -4.71 2.72
CA ILE A 988 -32.98 -3.60 1.81
C ILE A 988 -32.72 -4.06 0.38
N LEU A 989 -33.64 -3.72 -0.51
CA LEU A 989 -33.47 -3.78 -1.95
C LEU A 989 -33.11 -2.38 -2.44
N GLU A 990 -32.01 -2.27 -3.17
CA GLU A 990 -31.60 -1.04 -3.84
C GLU A 990 -32.15 -1.07 -5.25
N LEU A 991 -33.07 -0.17 -5.52
CA LEU A 991 -33.74 -0.06 -6.81
C LEU A 991 -33.26 1.22 -7.47
N ALA A 992 -32.78 1.13 -8.71
CA ALA A 992 -32.38 2.30 -9.49
C ALA A 992 -33.60 2.77 -10.31
N PRO A 993 -34.17 3.95 -10.02
CA PRO A 993 -35.27 4.49 -10.81
C PRO A 993 -34.75 5.27 -12.03
N SER A 994 -35.64 5.52 -12.98
CA SER A 994 -35.58 6.65 -13.91
C SER A 994 -36.92 7.37 -13.89
N PHE A 995 -36.92 8.69 -14.12
CA PHE A 995 -38.11 9.53 -13.92
C PHE A 995 -38.52 10.24 -15.22
N ASP A 996 -39.83 10.37 -15.47
CA ASP A 996 -40.38 11.10 -16.63
C ASP A 996 -39.94 12.57 -16.64
N GLU A 997 -39.80 13.16 -15.45
CA GLU A 997 -39.44 14.56 -15.29
C GLU A 997 -37.97 14.85 -15.64
N ASP A 998 -37.13 13.82 -15.81
CA ASP A 998 -35.69 13.93 -16.04
C ASP A 998 -35.11 12.68 -16.74
N GLU A 999 -35.67 12.30 -17.89
CA GLU A 999 -35.33 11.06 -18.60
C GLU A 999 -33.84 10.98 -19.03
N ASP A 1000 -33.19 12.12 -19.23
CA ASP A 1000 -31.79 12.23 -19.66
C ASP A 1000 -30.79 12.30 -18.47
N CYS A 1001 -31.28 12.24 -17.22
CA CYS A 1001 -30.40 12.38 -16.05
C CYS A 1001 -29.55 11.11 -15.83
N GLU A 1002 -28.23 11.25 -15.95
CA GLU A 1002 -27.28 10.15 -15.79
C GLU A 1002 -27.16 9.64 -14.34
N THR A 1003 -27.64 10.40 -13.35
CA THR A 1003 -27.50 10.04 -11.92
C THR A 1003 -28.71 10.48 -11.11
N VAL A 1004 -29.36 9.53 -10.44
CA VAL A 1004 -30.50 9.78 -9.55
C VAL A 1004 -30.29 9.08 -8.20
N PRO A 1005 -30.89 9.56 -7.10
CA PRO A 1005 -30.82 8.86 -5.82
C PRO A 1005 -31.46 7.48 -5.94
N THR A 1006 -30.85 6.49 -5.28
CA THR A 1006 -31.40 5.13 -5.26
C THR A 1006 -32.64 5.06 -4.38
N ILE A 1007 -33.59 4.20 -4.76
CA ILE A 1007 -34.72 3.84 -3.89
C ILE A 1007 -34.25 2.70 -2.98
N ARG A 1008 -34.23 2.96 -1.68
CA ARG A 1008 -33.91 1.96 -0.66
C ARG A 1008 -35.20 1.39 -0.10
N TYR A 1009 -35.60 0.27 -0.68
CA TYR A 1009 -36.82 -0.41 -0.31
C TYR A 1009 -36.55 -1.41 0.81
N ARG A 1010 -37.00 -1.09 2.03
CA ARG A 1010 -36.86 -1.98 3.19
C ARG A 1010 -37.88 -3.10 3.11
N LEU A 1011 -37.39 -4.32 3.04
CA LEU A 1011 -38.25 -5.51 2.99
C LEU A 1011 -39.08 -5.62 4.29
N PRO A 1012 -40.35 -6.06 4.19
CA PRO A 1012 -41.26 -6.20 5.33
C PRO A 1012 -40.68 -7.01 6.48
#